data_AF-D4L2D5-F1
#
_entry.id   AF-D4L2D5-F1
#
_cell.length_a   1.000
_cell.length_b   1.000
_cell.length_c   1.000
_cell.angle_alpha   90.00
_cell.angle_beta   90.00
_cell.angle_gamma   90.00
#
_symmetry.space_group_name_H-M   'P 1'
#
loop_
_entity.id
_entity.type
_entity.pdbx_description
1 polymer ?
#
loop_
_entity_poly.entity_id
_entity_poly.type
_entity_poly.pdbx_seq_one_letter_code
_entity_poly.pdbx_strand_id
1 'polypeptide(L)'
;MIISVIFVLLFLAFLMGIILVPKIDGKINMIKVAVMGIMAIFCYQSFWAFMFQLVGIPVNLKSTCISMAAAVLLLWGMIIKKKKMQRIFVRITDIAVLAVLAGIVIAVSLHMFTPYLRLSYINSDPANHFNDAMVIVKQGVLGKHIYFSAFVNAMFIEIFSPILIVSKYYKAFIFADIFMHVLEVWMCYVLMLTVSAKKIVRIFAPVFALGYFWGYPAYSYMTGGFVYWSIGVMILMLLVYALLLLERYPKNYKCNVILLLFALYANTCCNALFIPLNSAAVILALFVLAIRQKKINKKMIAGFLVVVVIAAAAVFVLFMDKWGGSFDKMITYVSKAGGMYHSVYADLIYFIPAAFIVLFYLLKKKKYPAAIPVMALFMVVCTCVMYGFLINHMMSFYYYFKIYYNLWLFGWLLCVMAADILADEKQLAGFYAYVGFIGILALFTFTNYDMNMWEFDPGYNEASVPKHFLAIYWNNLDTSQKDYGEYTILPDLMEVMSYAAEELDDDKIPALVADDRTFYWFDGMRAQNTRKYKPYNRELMDILVKMDKNGITKIFVDKEDKIYQQYENYFSLCKAVYENERAAILTFPGESWCKILPYVNGYDEGKLELYKYVKKHLKNERVPLMAAKESCLDFIIYRQKTKQKSTDCYTWNFNPKENLDNLNQLGIKYITVLYGDSYYQENQYYLDGQETVFENESGKIIKCAGDSFSTEYK
;
A
#
# COMPACT_ATOMS: atom_id res chain seq x y z
N MET A 1 6.76 19.81 21.56
CA MET A 1 5.58 20.69 21.56
C MET A 1 5.79 22.00 20.80
N ILE A 2 6.79 22.84 21.14
CA ILE A 2 7.01 24.15 20.49
C ILE A 2 7.15 24.05 18.96
N ILE A 3 7.97 23.13 18.46
CA ILE A 3 8.20 22.96 17.01
C ILE A 3 6.91 22.55 16.29
N SER A 4 6.08 21.68 16.89
CA SER A 4 4.79 21.29 16.36
C SER A 4 3.85 22.49 16.20
N VAL A 5 3.82 23.39 17.19
CA VAL A 5 3.04 24.64 17.10
C VAL A 5 3.58 25.56 16.02
N ILE A 6 4.91 25.74 15.94
CA ILE A 6 5.55 26.55 14.89
C ILE A 6 5.22 26.01 13.51
N PHE A 7 5.29 24.69 13.31
CA PHE A 7 4.95 24.05 12.05
C PHE A 7 3.51 24.38 11.63
N VAL A 8 2.54 24.21 12.54
CA VAL A 8 1.12 24.51 12.24
C VAL A 8 0.92 25.99 11.90
N LEU A 9 1.53 26.91 12.66
CA LEU A 9 1.44 28.34 12.38
C LEU A 9 2.07 28.72 11.03
N LEU A 10 3.24 28.16 10.71
CA LEU A 10 3.88 28.34 9.40
C LEU A 10 3.04 27.73 8.27
N PHE A 11 2.36 26.61 8.50
CA PHE A 11 1.50 25.97 7.51
C PHE A 11 0.32 26.87 7.17
N LEU A 12 -0.35 27.40 8.19
CA LEU A 12 -1.45 28.34 8.03
C LEU A 12 -0.98 29.65 7.37
N ALA A 13 0.16 30.20 7.79
CA ALA A 13 0.73 31.40 7.18
C ALA A 13 1.12 31.20 5.71
N PHE A 14 1.64 30.03 5.35
CA PHE A 14 1.94 29.65 3.98
C PHE A 14 0.67 29.52 3.16
N LEU A 15 -0.35 28.82 3.67
CA LEU A 15 -1.65 28.68 3.02
C LEU A 15 -2.32 30.03 2.78
N MET A 16 -2.32 30.92 3.77
CA MET A 16 -2.83 32.29 3.63
C MET A 16 -2.03 33.09 2.61
N GLY A 17 -0.70 32.96 2.59
CA GLY A 17 0.15 33.56 1.55
C GLY A 17 -0.25 33.08 0.14
N ILE A 18 -0.50 31.78 -0.04
CA ILE A 18 -0.97 31.21 -1.31
C ILE A 18 -2.34 31.78 -1.70
N ILE A 19 -3.25 31.98 -0.76
CA ILE A 19 -4.58 32.54 -1.04
C ILE A 19 -4.50 34.03 -1.42
N LEU A 20 -3.67 34.80 -0.71
CA LEU A 20 -3.66 36.26 -0.78
C LEU A 20 -2.69 36.84 -1.81
N VAL A 21 -1.72 36.06 -2.32
CA VAL A 21 -0.80 36.52 -3.36
C VAL A 21 -1.56 36.90 -4.64
N PRO A 22 -1.36 38.10 -5.22
CA PRO A 22 -2.06 38.51 -6.44
C PRO A 22 -1.73 37.61 -7.62
N LYS A 23 -2.74 36.85 -8.07
CA LYS A 23 -2.68 35.94 -9.23
C LYS A 23 -3.49 36.51 -10.38
N ILE A 24 -4.73 36.91 -10.14
CA ILE A 24 -5.62 37.48 -11.17
C ILE A 24 -6.15 38.83 -10.73
N ASP A 25 -6.57 39.66 -11.70
CA ASP A 25 -7.19 40.95 -11.37
C ASP A 25 -8.59 40.80 -10.76
N GLY A 26 -9.30 39.71 -11.04
CA GLY A 26 -10.65 39.43 -10.53
C GLY A 26 -10.69 38.89 -9.10
N LYS A 27 -11.89 38.48 -8.65
CA LYS A 27 -12.06 37.76 -7.39
C LYS A 27 -11.82 36.26 -7.58
N ILE A 28 -11.12 35.61 -6.65
CA ILE A 28 -10.98 34.14 -6.60
C ILE A 28 -11.87 33.56 -5.50
N ASN A 29 -12.30 32.32 -5.69
CA ASN A 29 -12.96 31.57 -4.62
C ASN A 29 -11.89 31.10 -3.63
N MET A 30 -11.97 31.56 -2.38
CA MET A 30 -11.02 31.21 -1.32
C MET A 30 -10.98 29.70 -1.08
N ILE A 31 -12.14 29.05 -1.04
CA ILE A 31 -12.26 27.61 -0.73
C ILE A 31 -11.50 26.78 -1.75
N LYS A 32 -11.65 27.10 -3.05
CA LYS A 32 -10.94 26.37 -4.11
C LYS A 32 -9.43 26.45 -3.97
N VAL A 33 -8.92 27.64 -3.66
CA VAL A 33 -7.49 27.89 -3.55
C VAL A 33 -6.93 27.35 -2.24
N ALA A 34 -7.72 27.34 -1.16
CA ALA A 34 -7.34 26.75 0.12
C ALA A 34 -7.17 25.23 0.00
N VAL A 35 -8.19 24.52 -0.51
CA VAL A 35 -8.17 23.05 -0.65
C VAL A 35 -7.02 22.59 -1.54
N MET A 36 -6.88 23.16 -2.74
CA MET A 36 -5.76 22.84 -3.65
C MET A 36 -4.41 23.31 -3.08
N GLY A 37 -4.43 24.37 -2.26
CA GLY A 37 -3.25 24.93 -1.61
C GLY A 37 -2.65 24.01 -0.55
N ILE A 38 -3.47 23.29 0.21
CA ILE A 38 -3.01 22.28 1.19
C ILE A 38 -2.15 21.23 0.48
N MET A 39 -2.66 20.65 -0.61
CA MET A 39 -1.91 19.65 -1.38
C MET A 39 -0.66 20.25 -2.03
N ALA A 40 -0.73 21.49 -2.52
CA ALA A 40 0.43 22.18 -3.07
C ALA A 40 1.54 22.40 -2.02
N ILE A 41 1.19 22.64 -0.76
CA ILE A 41 2.16 22.74 0.34
C ILE A 41 2.83 21.39 0.58
N PHE A 42 2.10 20.28 0.59
CA PHE A 42 2.72 18.95 0.71
C PHE A 42 3.68 18.64 -0.44
N CYS A 43 3.32 18.97 -1.69
CA CYS A 43 4.21 18.84 -2.84
C CYS A 43 5.48 19.72 -2.73
N TYR A 44 5.35 20.92 -2.19
CA TYR A 44 6.49 21.80 -1.91
C TYR A 44 7.38 21.19 -0.81
N GLN A 45 6.77 20.70 0.27
CA GLN A 45 7.50 20.14 1.41
C GLN A 45 8.23 18.85 1.04
N SER A 46 7.63 17.96 0.27
CA SER A 46 8.29 16.74 -0.19
C SER A 46 9.53 17.05 -1.03
N PHE A 47 9.47 18.09 -1.88
CA PHE A 47 10.64 18.56 -2.64
C PHE A 47 11.78 19.01 -1.71
N TRP A 48 11.49 19.83 -0.71
CA TRP A 48 12.53 20.29 0.20
C TRP A 48 13.05 19.21 1.13
N ALA A 49 12.21 18.25 1.54
CA ALA A 49 12.65 17.08 2.27
C ALA A 49 13.74 16.32 1.49
N PHE A 50 13.54 16.11 0.19
CA PHE A 50 14.57 15.51 -0.66
C PHE A 50 15.82 16.38 -0.78
N MET A 51 15.66 17.70 -0.93
CA MET A 51 16.82 18.61 -0.96
C MET A 51 17.63 18.54 0.34
N PHE A 52 16.97 18.43 1.50
CA PHE A 52 17.63 18.24 2.80
C PHE A 52 18.40 16.93 2.85
N GLN A 53 17.80 15.83 2.40
CA GLN A 53 18.50 14.56 2.31
C GLN A 53 19.74 14.62 1.41
N LEU A 54 19.66 15.30 0.26
CA LEU A 54 20.81 15.45 -0.65
C LEU A 54 21.99 16.19 -0.02
N VAL A 55 21.74 17.14 0.89
CA VAL A 55 22.78 17.89 1.60
C VAL A 55 23.12 17.30 2.97
N GLY A 56 22.59 16.13 3.32
CA GLY A 56 22.86 15.45 4.60
C GLY A 56 22.14 16.05 5.81
N ILE A 57 21.13 16.89 5.62
CA ILE A 57 20.29 17.41 6.70
C ILE A 57 19.19 16.38 7.02
N PRO A 58 19.04 15.93 8.28
CA PRO A 58 17.97 15.02 8.67
C PRO A 58 16.58 15.57 8.35
N VAL A 59 15.74 14.75 7.73
CA VAL A 59 14.36 15.09 7.40
C VAL A 59 13.49 14.89 8.62
N ASN A 60 12.97 15.98 9.18
CA ASN A 60 12.10 15.99 10.34
C ASN A 60 11.27 17.29 10.39
N LEU A 61 10.46 17.48 11.43
CA LEU A 61 9.62 18.66 11.61
C LEU A 61 10.42 19.97 11.71
N LYS A 62 11.65 19.92 12.23
CA LYS A 62 12.51 21.12 12.35
C LYS A 62 13.02 21.56 10.98
N SER A 63 13.57 20.64 10.18
CA SER A 63 14.11 20.98 8.86
C SER A 63 13.01 21.44 7.90
N THR A 64 11.83 20.81 7.94
CA THR A 64 10.67 21.24 7.15
C THR A 64 10.17 22.64 7.54
N CYS A 65 10.19 23.02 8.81
CA CYS A 65 9.87 24.40 9.23
C CYS A 65 10.76 25.46 8.55
N ILE A 66 12.03 25.15 8.26
CA ILE A 66 12.96 26.08 7.60
C ILE A 66 12.48 26.40 6.17
N SER A 67 12.14 25.38 5.39
CA SER A 67 11.65 25.58 4.02
C SER A 67 10.30 26.31 4.03
N MET A 68 9.42 25.99 4.99
CA MET A 68 8.14 26.69 5.15
C MET A 68 8.35 28.18 5.46
N ALA A 69 9.22 28.51 6.42
CA ALA A 69 9.51 29.88 6.77
C ALA A 69 10.04 30.67 5.56
N ALA A 70 10.94 30.08 4.76
CA ALA A 70 11.41 30.69 3.52
C ALA A 70 10.28 30.96 2.51
N ALA A 71 9.36 30.00 2.33
CA ALA A 71 8.20 30.17 1.46
C ALA A 71 7.24 31.27 1.96
N VAL A 72 6.99 31.32 3.27
CA VAL A 72 6.18 32.37 3.91
C VAL A 72 6.81 33.73 3.66
N LEU A 73 8.10 33.90 3.94
CA LEU A 73 8.82 35.16 3.69
C LEU A 73 8.74 35.60 2.23
N LEU A 74 8.89 34.67 1.28
CA LEU A 74 8.77 34.96 -0.15
C LEU A 74 7.37 35.43 -0.53
N LEU A 75 6.32 34.69 -0.15
CA LEU A 75 4.95 35.03 -0.55
C LEU A 75 4.46 36.32 0.10
N TRP A 76 4.69 36.48 1.40
CA TRP A 76 4.30 37.70 2.12
C TRP A 76 5.14 38.90 1.67
N GLY A 77 6.44 38.72 1.42
CA GLY A 77 7.29 39.74 0.80
C GLY A 77 6.79 40.17 -0.57
N MET A 78 6.29 39.25 -1.41
CA MET A 78 5.66 39.56 -2.69
C MET A 78 4.37 40.38 -2.53
N ILE A 79 3.53 40.06 -1.54
CA ILE A 79 2.29 40.79 -1.26
C ILE A 79 2.63 42.24 -0.83
N ILE A 80 3.56 42.39 0.11
CA ILE A 80 4.01 43.68 0.63
C ILE A 80 4.62 44.52 -0.51
N LYS A 81 5.54 43.95 -1.29
CA LYS A 81 6.20 44.64 -2.41
C LYS A 81 5.20 45.10 -3.49
N LYS A 82 4.20 44.28 -3.80
CA LYS A 82 3.17 44.63 -4.80
C LYS A 82 2.12 45.61 -4.27
N LYS A 83 2.05 45.85 -2.95
CA LYS A 83 1.02 46.66 -2.28
C LYS A 83 -0.41 46.31 -2.73
N LYS A 84 -0.63 45.05 -3.10
CA LYS A 84 -1.89 44.55 -3.65
C LYS A 84 -2.11 43.16 -3.07
N MET A 85 -3.34 42.89 -2.65
CA MET A 85 -3.79 41.57 -2.24
C MET A 85 -4.77 41.03 -3.28
N GLN A 86 -4.78 39.71 -3.42
CA GLN A 86 -5.76 39.02 -4.25
C GLN A 86 -7.15 39.25 -3.67
N ARG A 87 -8.08 39.71 -4.51
CA ARG A 87 -9.48 39.82 -4.10
C ARG A 87 -10.08 38.42 -3.97
N ILE A 88 -10.72 38.14 -2.85
CA ILE A 88 -11.32 36.84 -2.55
C ILE A 88 -12.83 36.96 -2.37
N PHE A 89 -13.54 35.85 -2.59
CA PHE A 89 -14.90 35.66 -2.13
C PHE A 89 -15.04 34.27 -1.50
N VAL A 90 -15.95 34.16 -0.54
CA VAL A 90 -16.34 32.90 0.09
C VAL A 90 -17.79 32.65 -0.26
N ARG A 91 -18.12 31.41 -0.60
CA ARG A 91 -19.51 31.00 -0.78
C ARG A 91 -19.88 30.00 0.30
N ILE A 92 -20.91 30.35 1.07
CA ILE A 92 -21.37 29.54 2.22
C ILE A 92 -21.82 28.14 1.76
N THR A 93 -22.45 28.03 0.59
CA THR A 93 -22.83 26.72 0.04
C THR A 93 -21.65 25.79 -0.19
N ASP A 94 -20.49 26.34 -0.60
CA ASP A 94 -19.29 25.53 -0.82
C ASP A 94 -18.77 25.01 0.53
N ILE A 95 -18.81 25.83 1.59
CA ILE A 95 -18.46 25.41 2.97
C ILE A 95 -19.39 24.30 3.46
N ALA A 96 -20.71 24.48 3.29
CA ALA A 96 -21.70 23.48 3.71
C ALA A 96 -21.46 22.13 3.00
N VAL A 97 -21.18 22.14 1.70
CA VAL A 97 -20.85 20.92 0.96
C VAL A 97 -19.56 20.28 1.48
N LEU A 98 -18.49 21.06 1.70
CA LEU A 98 -17.26 20.50 2.26
C LEU A 98 -17.49 19.87 3.64
N ALA A 99 -18.30 20.48 4.49
CA ALA A 99 -18.65 19.94 5.81
C ALA A 99 -19.42 18.61 5.69
N VAL A 100 -20.38 18.51 4.78
CA VAL A 100 -21.12 17.26 4.53
C VAL A 100 -20.20 16.17 4.00
N LEU A 101 -19.35 16.48 3.02
CA LEU A 101 -18.38 15.52 2.47
C LEU A 101 -17.40 15.03 3.55
N ALA A 102 -16.91 15.92 4.42
CA ALA A 102 -16.06 15.55 5.54
C ALA A 102 -16.80 14.67 6.55
N GLY A 103 -18.05 15.01 6.88
CA GLY A 103 -18.89 14.23 7.80
C GLY A 103 -19.09 12.79 7.33
N ILE A 104 -19.23 12.56 6.02
CA ILE A 104 -19.37 11.22 5.43
C ILE A 104 -18.07 10.42 5.59
N VAL A 105 -16.92 11.01 5.25
CA VAL A 105 -15.62 10.33 5.45
C VAL A 105 -15.40 10.01 6.93
N ILE A 106 -15.67 10.97 7.83
CA ILE A 106 -15.54 10.79 9.28
C ILE A 106 -16.48 9.69 9.79
N ALA A 107 -17.71 9.58 9.27
CA ALA A 107 -18.62 8.50 9.65
C ALA A 107 -18.05 7.12 9.30
N VAL A 108 -17.48 6.98 8.09
CA VAL A 108 -16.76 5.75 7.69
C VAL A 108 -15.56 5.51 8.62
N SER A 109 -14.78 6.54 8.92
CA SER A 109 -13.63 6.44 9.84
C SER A 109 -14.03 6.01 11.25
N LEU A 110 -15.16 6.51 11.77
CA LEU A 110 -15.67 6.14 13.09
C LEU A 110 -16.15 4.69 13.13
N HIS A 111 -16.72 4.18 12.04
CA HIS A 111 -17.05 2.77 11.90
C HIS A 111 -15.78 1.89 11.88
N MET A 112 -14.76 2.32 11.13
CA MET A 112 -13.50 1.57 11.00
C MET A 112 -12.66 1.56 12.27
N PHE A 113 -12.47 2.72 12.90
CA PHE A 113 -11.45 2.91 13.94
C PHE A 113 -12.02 3.27 15.31
N THR A 114 -13.34 3.51 15.42
CA THR A 114 -14.00 4.07 16.61
C THR A 114 -13.46 5.48 16.98
N PRO A 115 -14.09 6.21 17.91
CA PRO A 115 -13.53 7.47 18.42
C PRO A 115 -12.13 7.34 19.06
N TYR A 116 -11.72 6.12 19.43
CA TYR A 116 -10.42 5.86 20.09
C TYR A 116 -9.26 5.67 19.12
N LEU A 117 -9.51 5.70 17.80
CA LEU A 117 -8.54 5.42 16.74
C LEU A 117 -7.86 4.05 16.93
N ARG A 118 -8.66 3.00 17.09
CA ARG A 118 -8.19 1.61 17.21
C ARG A 118 -7.48 1.17 15.94
N LEU A 119 -6.49 0.30 16.10
CA LEU A 119 -5.69 -0.21 14.99
C LEU A 119 -6.41 -1.38 14.30
N SER A 120 -7.32 -1.05 13.38
CA SER A 120 -8.35 -1.99 12.86
C SER A 120 -8.34 -2.12 11.33
N TYR A 121 -7.20 -1.89 10.69
CA TYR A 121 -7.09 -2.05 9.24
C TYR A 121 -7.25 -3.52 8.81
N ILE A 122 -8.03 -3.76 7.75
CA ILE A 122 -8.34 -5.11 7.25
C ILE A 122 -7.08 -5.84 6.75
N ASN A 123 -6.20 -5.13 6.04
CA ASN A 123 -4.97 -5.71 5.50
C ASN A 123 -3.70 -5.10 6.12
N SER A 124 -2.53 -5.64 5.76
CA SER A 124 -1.24 -5.27 6.34
C SER A 124 -0.44 -4.21 5.57
N ASP A 125 -0.94 -3.69 4.45
CA ASP A 125 -0.28 -2.64 3.65
C ASP A 125 -0.09 -1.33 4.44
N PRO A 126 -1.03 -0.85 5.28
CA PRO A 126 -0.86 0.37 6.07
C PRO A 126 0.27 0.24 7.06
N ALA A 127 0.51 -0.95 7.60
CA ALA A 127 1.63 -1.21 8.50
C ALA A 127 2.98 -1.00 7.81
N ASN A 128 3.10 -1.32 6.51
CA ASN A 128 4.31 -1.04 5.73
C ASN A 128 4.51 0.47 5.53
N HIS A 129 3.43 1.21 5.24
CA HIS A 129 3.51 2.66 5.10
C HIS A 129 3.75 3.37 6.42
N PHE A 130 3.21 2.83 7.51
CA PHE A 130 3.54 3.26 8.86
C PHE A 130 5.01 3.02 9.17
N ASN A 131 5.56 1.85 8.81
CA ASN A 131 6.98 1.56 8.94
C ASN A 131 7.85 2.55 8.16
N ASP A 132 7.51 2.84 6.90
CA ASP A 132 8.24 3.81 6.08
C ASP A 132 8.20 5.22 6.70
N ALA A 133 7.07 5.61 7.30
CA ALA A 133 6.96 6.87 8.04
C ALA A 133 7.81 6.85 9.33
N MET A 134 7.78 5.75 10.07
CA MET A 134 8.56 5.56 11.30
C MET A 134 10.06 5.55 11.05
N VAL A 135 10.52 5.06 9.90
CA VAL A 135 11.92 5.20 9.45
C VAL A 135 12.30 6.68 9.32
N ILE A 136 11.44 7.52 8.74
CA ILE A 136 11.70 8.97 8.66
C ILE A 136 11.72 9.57 10.07
N VAL A 137 10.74 9.24 10.92
CA VAL A 137 10.63 9.78 12.28
C VAL A 137 11.86 9.45 13.14
N LYS A 138 12.33 8.20 13.10
CA LYS A 138 13.45 7.73 13.93
C LYS A 138 14.83 8.01 13.34
N GLN A 139 14.98 7.86 12.02
CA GLN A 139 16.29 7.89 11.36
C GLN A 139 16.52 9.17 10.55
N GLY A 140 15.49 10.00 10.31
CA GLY A 140 15.60 11.25 9.56
C GLY A 140 15.92 11.06 8.07
N VAL A 141 15.66 9.88 7.51
CA VAL A 141 15.98 9.52 6.12
C VAL A 141 14.72 9.14 5.34
N LEU A 142 14.60 9.68 4.14
CA LEU A 142 13.60 9.30 3.15
C LEU A 142 13.98 7.98 2.47
N GLY A 143 12.96 7.19 2.16
CA GLY A 143 13.09 6.06 1.25
C GLY A 143 13.60 6.51 -0.12
N LYS A 144 14.34 5.63 -0.82
CA LYS A 144 15.11 5.98 -2.02
C LYS A 144 14.30 6.63 -3.16
N HIS A 145 13.00 6.31 -3.33
CA HIS A 145 12.20 6.85 -4.45
C HIS A 145 10.74 7.11 -4.14
N ILE A 146 10.04 6.19 -3.49
CA ILE A 146 8.63 6.37 -3.14
C ILE A 146 8.57 6.75 -1.67
N TYR A 147 8.53 8.05 -1.39
CA TYR A 147 8.56 8.55 -0.02
C TYR A 147 7.45 9.59 0.25
N PHE A 148 6.68 10.05 -0.74
CA PHE A 148 5.74 11.15 -0.56
C PHE A 148 4.73 10.87 0.58
N SER A 149 4.05 9.72 0.53
CA SER A 149 3.07 9.34 1.56
C SER A 149 3.73 9.12 2.93
N ALA A 150 4.87 8.41 2.95
CA ALA A 150 5.64 8.19 4.17
C ALA A 150 6.07 9.50 4.83
N PHE A 151 6.52 10.47 4.04
CA PHE A 151 6.90 11.80 4.50
C PHE A 151 5.72 12.56 5.10
N VAL A 152 4.56 12.61 4.43
CA VAL A 152 3.40 13.29 4.99
C VAL A 152 2.98 12.62 6.31
N ASN A 153 2.92 11.29 6.34
CA ASN A 153 2.58 10.55 7.56
C ASN A 153 3.60 10.81 8.69
N ALA A 154 4.89 10.87 8.39
CA ALA A 154 5.93 11.21 9.35
C ALA A 154 5.72 12.61 9.95
N MET A 155 5.35 13.60 9.13
CA MET A 155 5.05 14.96 9.63
C MET A 155 3.86 14.96 10.58
N PHE A 156 2.79 14.22 10.27
CA PHE A 156 1.66 14.05 11.20
C PHE A 156 2.10 13.38 12.51
N ILE A 157 2.89 12.30 12.43
CA ILE A 157 3.42 11.61 13.61
C ILE A 157 4.27 12.58 14.46
N GLU A 158 5.18 13.35 13.86
CA GLU A 158 6.01 14.32 14.60
C GLU A 158 5.21 15.50 15.18
N ILE A 159 4.11 15.91 14.55
CA ILE A 159 3.23 16.95 15.11
C ILE A 159 2.61 16.46 16.44
N PHE A 160 2.17 15.20 16.47
CA PHE A 160 1.50 14.60 17.63
C PHE A 160 2.43 13.86 18.60
N SER A 161 3.68 13.58 18.24
CA SER A 161 4.66 12.90 19.09
C SER A 161 4.86 13.53 20.48
N PRO A 162 4.71 14.86 20.70
CA PRO A 162 4.85 15.41 22.05
C PRO A 162 3.76 15.00 23.04
N ILE A 163 2.64 14.44 22.56
CA ILE A 163 1.49 14.03 23.38
C ILE A 163 1.16 12.53 23.25
N LEU A 164 1.93 11.79 22.45
CA LEU A 164 1.77 10.36 22.23
C LEU A 164 3.05 9.64 22.66
N ILE A 165 2.90 8.47 23.26
CA ILE A 165 3.99 7.50 23.39
C ILE A 165 4.23 6.80 22.04
N VAL A 166 5.44 6.28 21.82
CA VAL A 166 5.87 5.69 20.52
C VAL A 166 4.91 4.59 20.07
N SER A 167 4.49 3.72 20.99
CA SER A 167 3.53 2.66 20.72
C SER A 167 2.15 3.15 20.24
N LYS A 168 1.81 4.43 20.45
CA LYS A 168 0.55 5.05 20.00
C LYS A 168 0.73 5.96 18.79
N TYR A 169 1.91 6.05 18.17
CA TYR A 169 2.12 6.84 16.94
C TYR A 169 1.22 6.40 15.77
N TYR A 170 0.77 5.14 15.75
CA TYR A 170 -0.23 4.68 14.77
C TYR A 170 -1.52 5.51 14.82
N LYS A 171 -1.87 6.14 15.94
CA LYS A 171 -3.05 7.02 16.04
C LYS A 171 -2.89 8.29 15.20
N ALA A 172 -1.69 8.88 15.22
CA ALA A 172 -1.37 10.02 14.36
C ALA A 172 -1.34 9.61 12.88
N PHE A 173 -0.90 8.38 12.58
CA PHE A 173 -0.98 7.80 11.24
C PHE A 173 -2.42 7.62 10.77
N ILE A 174 -3.31 7.03 11.59
CA ILE A 174 -4.74 6.90 11.28
C ILE A 174 -5.37 8.29 11.07
N PHE A 175 -5.04 9.26 11.92
CA PHE A 175 -5.54 10.63 11.75
C PHE A 175 -5.07 11.27 10.44
N ALA A 176 -3.81 11.04 10.04
CA ALA A 176 -3.29 11.49 8.75
C ALA A 176 -4.08 10.85 7.59
N ASP A 177 -4.37 9.56 7.68
CA ASP A 177 -5.13 8.82 6.67
C ASP A 177 -6.57 9.34 6.54
N ILE A 178 -7.27 9.58 7.66
CA ILE A 178 -8.59 10.24 7.69
C ILE A 178 -8.52 11.61 7.01
N PHE A 179 -7.53 12.43 7.40
CA PHE A 179 -7.34 13.77 6.86
C PHE A 179 -7.11 13.75 5.34
N MET A 180 -6.31 12.81 4.84
CA MET A 180 -6.03 12.68 3.40
C MET A 180 -7.29 12.32 2.61
N HIS A 181 -8.14 11.44 3.11
CA HIS A 181 -9.40 11.08 2.44
C HIS A 181 -10.43 12.22 2.47
N VAL A 182 -10.49 12.98 3.56
CA VAL A 182 -11.28 14.24 3.60
C VAL A 182 -10.76 15.23 2.55
N LEU A 183 -9.43 15.40 2.47
CA LEU A 183 -8.81 16.28 1.50
C LEU A 183 -9.05 15.80 0.06
N GLU A 184 -9.02 14.49 -0.20
CA GLU A 184 -9.27 13.91 -1.51
C GLU A 184 -10.66 14.25 -2.03
N VAL A 185 -11.71 14.00 -1.23
CA VAL A 185 -13.09 14.29 -1.66
C VAL A 185 -13.33 15.81 -1.81
N TRP A 186 -12.71 16.62 -0.96
CA TRP A 186 -12.71 18.08 -1.11
C TRP A 186 -12.02 18.54 -2.40
N MET A 187 -10.85 17.98 -2.71
CA MET A 187 -10.10 18.28 -3.94
C MET A 187 -10.91 17.89 -5.17
N CYS A 188 -11.57 16.73 -5.16
CA CYS A 188 -12.44 16.28 -6.24
C CYS A 188 -13.57 17.28 -6.49
N TYR A 189 -14.34 17.64 -5.45
CA TYR A 189 -15.41 18.63 -5.55
C TYR A 189 -14.90 19.99 -6.07
N VAL A 190 -13.79 20.49 -5.52
CA VAL A 190 -13.18 21.76 -5.96
C VAL A 190 -12.72 21.70 -7.41
N LEU A 191 -12.18 20.56 -7.86
CA LEU A 191 -11.76 20.35 -9.24
C LEU A 191 -12.96 20.39 -10.18
N MET A 192 -14.07 19.72 -9.83
CA MET A 192 -15.33 19.77 -10.60
C MET A 192 -15.84 21.20 -10.75
N LEU A 193 -15.84 21.99 -9.67
CA LEU A 193 -16.20 23.41 -9.73
C LEU A 193 -15.20 24.24 -10.54
N THR A 194 -13.96 23.77 -10.69
CA THR A 194 -12.93 24.44 -11.49
C THR A 194 -13.14 24.18 -12.98
N VAL A 195 -13.60 22.98 -13.35
CA VAL A 195 -14.07 22.66 -14.71
C VAL A 195 -15.14 23.67 -15.12
N SER A 196 -16.23 23.77 -14.35
CA SER A 196 -17.30 24.75 -14.62
C SER A 196 -17.90 25.35 -13.35
N ALA A 197 -18.24 26.64 -13.45
CA ALA A 197 -18.88 27.39 -12.37
C ALA A 197 -20.39 27.61 -12.61
N LYS A 198 -21.00 26.99 -13.63
CA LYS A 198 -22.43 27.12 -13.94
C LYS A 198 -23.31 26.58 -12.82
N LYS A 199 -24.55 27.09 -12.71
CA LYS A 199 -25.52 26.69 -11.67
C LYS A 199 -25.78 25.19 -11.69
N ILE A 200 -25.99 24.61 -12.87
CA ILE A 200 -26.27 23.18 -13.05
C ILE A 200 -25.14 22.29 -12.52
N VAL A 201 -23.89 22.61 -12.87
CA VAL A 201 -22.70 21.87 -12.39
C VAL A 201 -22.58 21.96 -10.88
N ARG A 202 -22.90 23.11 -10.28
CA ARG A 202 -22.88 23.25 -8.81
C ARG A 202 -23.91 22.39 -8.09
N ILE A 203 -25.05 22.13 -8.72
CA ILE A 203 -26.10 21.26 -8.16
C ILE A 203 -25.62 19.81 -8.18
N PHE A 204 -25.01 19.36 -9.27
CA PHE A 204 -24.55 17.97 -9.41
C PHE A 204 -23.17 17.67 -8.82
N ALA A 205 -22.28 18.67 -8.68
CA ALA A 205 -20.92 18.46 -8.19
C ALA A 205 -20.83 17.75 -6.82
N PRO A 206 -21.69 18.02 -5.82
CA PRO A 206 -21.71 17.24 -4.59
C PRO A 206 -22.03 15.76 -4.82
N VAL A 207 -23.04 15.47 -5.64
CA VAL A 207 -23.45 14.11 -5.99
C VAL A 207 -22.33 13.37 -6.75
N PHE A 208 -21.68 14.05 -7.68
CA PHE A 208 -20.56 13.48 -8.44
C PHE A 208 -19.31 13.28 -7.58
N ALA A 209 -19.05 14.17 -6.61
CA ALA A 209 -17.97 13.99 -5.65
C ALA A 209 -18.22 12.78 -4.74
N LEU A 210 -19.48 12.54 -4.34
CA LEU A 210 -19.87 11.34 -3.61
C LEU A 210 -19.77 10.08 -4.46
N GLY A 211 -20.23 10.13 -5.71
CA GLY A 211 -20.05 9.05 -6.68
C GLY A 211 -18.57 8.72 -6.90
N TYR A 212 -17.71 9.74 -6.99
CA TYR A 212 -16.27 9.54 -7.04
C TYR A 212 -15.74 8.84 -5.78
N PHE A 213 -16.04 9.37 -4.59
CA PHE A 213 -15.52 8.85 -3.33
C PHE A 213 -15.94 7.41 -3.09
N TRP A 214 -17.23 7.08 -3.22
CA TRP A 214 -17.76 5.74 -2.98
C TRP A 214 -17.34 4.67 -4.00
N GLY A 215 -16.54 5.02 -5.01
CA GLY A 215 -15.89 4.06 -5.90
C GLY A 215 -14.52 3.61 -5.39
N TYR A 216 -13.49 3.74 -6.23
CA TYR A 216 -12.12 3.34 -5.88
C TYR A 216 -11.52 3.98 -4.62
N PRO A 217 -11.76 5.27 -4.30
CA PRO A 217 -11.24 5.87 -3.06
C PRO A 217 -11.77 5.19 -1.79
N ALA A 218 -13.07 4.95 -1.69
CA ALA A 218 -13.67 4.26 -0.54
C ALA A 218 -13.22 2.80 -0.45
N TYR A 219 -13.05 2.12 -1.59
CA TYR A 219 -12.47 0.77 -1.61
C TYR A 219 -11.08 0.77 -0.96
N SER A 220 -10.19 1.65 -1.43
CA SER A 220 -8.83 1.81 -0.89
C SER A 220 -8.87 2.06 0.62
N TYR A 221 -9.70 3.02 1.03
CA TYR A 221 -9.81 3.41 2.42
C TYR A 221 -10.32 2.28 3.32
N MET A 222 -11.48 1.73 3.02
CA MET A 222 -12.19 0.75 3.87
C MET A 222 -11.51 -0.60 3.93
N THR A 223 -10.84 -1.03 2.85
CA THR A 223 -10.03 -2.26 2.86
C THR A 223 -8.68 -2.09 3.55
N GLY A 224 -8.34 -0.86 3.95
CA GLY A 224 -7.04 -0.54 4.47
C GLY A 224 -5.93 -0.79 3.46
N GLY A 225 -6.19 -0.68 2.16
CA GLY A 225 -5.19 -0.91 1.12
C GLY A 225 -4.83 0.39 0.41
N PHE A 226 -3.59 0.53 -0.06
CA PHE A 226 -3.28 1.44 -1.16
C PHE A 226 -3.40 2.94 -0.88
N VAL A 227 -3.14 3.39 0.35
CA VAL A 227 -3.13 4.82 0.74
C VAL A 227 -2.33 5.68 -0.25
N TYR A 228 -1.22 5.17 -0.77
CA TYR A 228 -0.39 5.86 -1.78
C TYR A 228 -1.00 5.94 -3.19
N TRP A 229 -2.01 5.13 -3.52
CA TRP A 229 -2.76 5.22 -4.79
C TRP A 229 -3.72 6.40 -4.76
N SER A 230 -4.54 6.51 -3.71
CA SER A 230 -5.42 7.67 -3.50
C SER A 230 -4.61 8.97 -3.49
N ILE A 231 -3.48 9.01 -2.78
CA ILE A 231 -2.57 10.16 -2.81
C ILE A 231 -2.01 10.42 -4.22
N GLY A 232 -1.69 9.38 -4.98
CA GLY A 232 -1.28 9.50 -6.39
C GLY A 232 -2.37 10.15 -7.25
N VAL A 233 -3.65 9.83 -7.02
CA VAL A 233 -4.78 10.48 -7.69
C VAL A 233 -4.96 11.92 -7.23
N MET A 234 -4.75 12.24 -5.95
CA MET A 234 -4.76 13.63 -5.46
C MET A 234 -3.69 14.48 -6.15
N ILE A 235 -2.49 13.94 -6.35
CA ILE A 235 -1.43 14.61 -7.13
C ILE A 235 -1.90 14.81 -8.58
N LEU A 236 -2.55 13.80 -9.19
CA LEU A 236 -3.15 13.93 -10.51
C LEU A 236 -4.24 15.02 -10.56
N MET A 237 -5.10 15.13 -9.53
CA MET A 237 -6.07 16.22 -9.43
C MET A 237 -5.39 17.59 -9.41
N LEU A 238 -4.26 17.72 -8.70
CA LEU A 238 -3.48 18.96 -8.67
C LEU A 238 -2.82 19.27 -10.02
N LEU A 239 -2.34 18.24 -10.74
CA LEU A 239 -1.82 18.37 -12.11
C LEU A 239 -2.91 18.87 -13.07
N VAL A 240 -4.09 18.24 -13.06
CA VAL A 240 -5.25 18.66 -13.86
C VAL A 240 -5.67 20.08 -13.50
N TYR A 241 -5.72 20.41 -12.21
CA TYR A 241 -6.02 21.77 -11.73
C TYR A 241 -5.03 22.81 -12.28
N ALA A 242 -3.73 22.53 -12.20
CA ALA A 242 -2.69 23.42 -12.73
C ALA A 242 -2.81 23.62 -14.26
N LEU A 243 -3.12 22.55 -15.01
CA LEU A 243 -3.36 22.60 -16.45
C LEU A 243 -4.59 23.44 -16.80
N LEU A 244 -5.71 23.28 -16.07
CA LEU A 244 -6.89 24.11 -16.26
C LEU A 244 -6.61 25.60 -15.98
N LEU A 245 -5.78 25.90 -14.97
CA LEU A 245 -5.36 27.27 -14.70
C LEU A 245 -4.46 27.85 -15.80
N LEU A 246 -3.57 27.04 -16.39
CA LEU A 246 -2.75 27.44 -17.54
C LEU A 246 -3.60 27.74 -18.77
N GLU A 247 -4.61 26.92 -19.04
CA GLU A 247 -5.54 27.11 -20.16
C GLU A 247 -6.40 28.36 -19.99
N ARG A 248 -6.94 28.58 -18.78
CA ARG A 248 -7.86 29.70 -18.49
C ARG A 248 -7.15 31.04 -18.25
N TYR A 249 -5.94 31.01 -17.68
CA TYR A 249 -5.19 32.22 -17.30
C TYR A 249 -3.75 32.21 -17.85
N PRO A 250 -3.57 32.26 -19.18
CA PRO A 250 -2.24 32.15 -19.81
C PRO A 250 -1.28 33.28 -19.40
N LYS A 251 -1.78 34.45 -19.03
CA LYS A 251 -0.97 35.57 -18.51
C LYS A 251 -0.24 35.24 -17.20
N ASN A 252 -0.74 34.26 -16.44
CA ASN A 252 -0.21 33.86 -15.14
C ASN A 252 0.66 32.59 -15.21
N TYR A 253 1.20 32.28 -16.39
CA TYR A 253 1.91 31.04 -16.64
C TYR A 253 3.00 30.72 -15.60
N LYS A 254 3.73 31.72 -15.08
CA LYS A 254 4.81 31.48 -14.09
C LYS A 254 4.31 30.76 -12.83
N CYS A 255 3.25 31.27 -12.20
CA CYS A 255 2.74 30.68 -10.96
C CYS A 255 2.17 29.27 -11.21
N ASN A 256 1.47 29.10 -12.34
CA ASN A 256 0.84 27.82 -12.67
C ASN A 256 1.87 26.77 -13.13
N VAL A 257 2.95 27.17 -13.81
CA VAL A 257 4.08 26.28 -14.14
C VAL A 257 4.82 25.86 -12.88
N ILE A 258 5.07 26.76 -11.92
CA ILE A 258 5.68 26.39 -10.63
C ILE A 258 4.82 25.37 -9.88
N LEU A 259 3.50 25.58 -9.82
CA LEU A 259 2.57 24.61 -9.23
C LEU A 259 2.64 23.25 -9.96
N LEU A 260 2.65 23.28 -11.30
CA LEU A 260 2.76 22.09 -12.12
C LEU A 260 4.08 21.35 -11.87
N LEU A 261 5.19 22.06 -11.69
CA LEU A 261 6.50 21.47 -11.41
C LEU A 261 6.54 20.78 -10.04
N PHE A 262 6.00 21.39 -8.98
CA PHE A 262 5.90 20.74 -7.68
C PHE A 262 5.00 19.51 -7.71
N ALA A 263 3.86 19.59 -8.41
CA ALA A 263 2.96 18.44 -8.55
C ALA A 263 3.59 17.32 -9.40
N LEU A 264 4.31 17.66 -10.48
CA LEU A 264 5.05 16.68 -11.28
C LEU A 264 6.17 16.03 -10.48
N TYR A 265 6.90 16.81 -9.68
CA TYR A 265 7.88 16.28 -8.75
C TYR A 265 7.25 15.31 -7.75
N ALA A 266 6.14 15.70 -7.09
CA ALA A 266 5.45 14.81 -6.17
C ALA A 266 4.99 13.51 -6.86
N ASN A 267 4.59 13.58 -8.13
CA ASN A 267 4.24 12.40 -8.92
C ASN A 267 5.43 11.42 -9.04
N THR A 268 6.67 11.92 -9.14
CA THR A 268 7.89 11.08 -9.22
C THR A 268 8.19 10.32 -7.94
N CYS A 269 7.68 10.77 -6.79
CA CYS A 269 7.95 10.15 -5.50
C CYS A 269 6.72 9.51 -4.82
N CYS A 270 5.62 9.34 -5.55
CA CYS A 270 4.36 8.79 -5.01
C CYS A 270 4.06 7.36 -5.44
N ASN A 271 4.12 7.03 -6.73
CA ASN A 271 3.80 5.68 -7.22
C ASN A 271 4.48 5.39 -8.54
N ALA A 272 5.34 4.36 -8.58
CA ALA A 272 6.14 4.01 -9.76
C ALA A 272 5.36 3.80 -11.07
N LEU A 273 4.11 3.32 -11.01
CA LEU A 273 3.29 3.15 -12.22
C LEU A 273 2.71 4.48 -12.71
N PHE A 274 2.37 5.39 -11.80
CA PHE A 274 1.81 6.70 -12.12
C PHE A 274 2.87 7.66 -12.68
N ILE A 275 4.16 7.45 -12.37
CA ILE A 275 5.27 8.28 -12.87
C ILE A 275 5.22 8.41 -14.39
N PRO A 276 5.39 7.32 -15.19
CA PRO A 276 5.41 7.44 -16.64
C PRO A 276 4.05 7.86 -17.20
N LEU A 277 2.95 7.31 -16.69
CA LEU A 277 1.61 7.52 -17.22
C LEU A 277 1.12 8.97 -17.02
N ASN A 278 1.15 9.48 -15.79
CA ASN A 278 0.69 10.84 -15.50
C ASN A 278 1.61 11.87 -16.17
N SER A 279 2.93 11.64 -16.19
CA SER A 279 3.88 12.55 -16.82
C SER A 279 3.64 12.64 -18.34
N ALA A 280 3.47 11.52 -19.02
CA ALA A 280 3.17 11.49 -20.44
C ALA A 280 1.82 12.17 -20.76
N ALA A 281 0.79 11.92 -19.94
CA ALA A 281 -0.51 12.59 -20.08
C ALA A 281 -0.40 14.12 -19.94
N VAL A 282 0.39 14.60 -18.98
CA VAL A 282 0.64 16.04 -18.79
C VAL A 282 1.40 16.62 -19.98
N ILE A 283 2.43 15.95 -20.48
CA ILE A 283 3.20 16.40 -21.66
C ILE A 283 2.27 16.52 -22.88
N LEU A 284 1.43 15.51 -23.11
CA LEU A 284 0.47 15.53 -24.22
C LEU A 284 -0.54 16.67 -24.07
N ALA A 285 -1.07 16.88 -22.86
CA ALA A 285 -1.98 18.00 -22.58
C ALA A 285 -1.30 19.36 -22.84
N LEU A 286 -0.05 19.55 -22.39
CA LEU A 286 0.72 20.77 -22.66
C LEU A 286 0.96 20.99 -24.15
N PHE A 287 1.24 19.94 -24.91
CA PHE A 287 1.41 20.01 -26.36
C PHE A 287 0.12 20.46 -27.06
N VAL A 288 -1.04 19.88 -26.70
CA VAL A 288 -2.33 20.29 -27.25
C VAL A 288 -2.67 21.73 -26.86
N LEU A 289 -2.40 22.14 -25.61
CA LEU A 289 -2.59 23.51 -25.15
C LEU A 289 -1.71 24.51 -25.92
N ALA A 290 -0.46 24.14 -26.20
CA ALA A 290 0.45 24.93 -27.03
C ALA A 290 -0.16 25.14 -28.44
N ILE A 291 -0.57 24.07 -29.12
CA ILE A 291 -1.17 24.17 -30.47
C ILE A 291 -2.42 25.05 -30.49
N ARG A 292 -3.27 24.95 -29.45
CA ARG A 292 -4.50 25.75 -29.37
C ARG A 292 -4.24 27.23 -29.09
N GLN A 293 -3.14 27.57 -28.43
CA GLN A 293 -2.79 28.95 -28.16
C GLN A 293 -2.16 29.60 -29.40
N LYS A 294 -2.94 30.42 -30.11
CA LYS A 294 -2.50 31.15 -31.31
C LYS A 294 -1.32 32.14 -31.09
N LYS A 295 -0.94 32.43 -29.84
CA LYS A 295 0.19 33.31 -29.48
C LYS A 295 0.99 32.70 -28.31
N ILE A 296 1.76 31.64 -28.57
CA ILE A 296 2.69 31.10 -27.57
C ILE A 296 3.91 32.04 -27.47
N ASN A 297 4.23 32.50 -26.26
CA ASN A 297 5.47 33.24 -26.03
C ASN A 297 6.65 32.26 -25.84
N LYS A 298 7.85 32.59 -26.34
CA LYS A 298 9.11 31.84 -26.10
C LYS A 298 9.30 31.42 -24.63
N LYS A 299 8.89 32.26 -23.67
CA LYS A 299 8.97 31.95 -22.23
C LYS A 299 8.04 30.82 -21.78
N MET A 300 6.89 30.66 -22.44
CA MET A 300 5.98 29.53 -22.18
C MET A 300 6.52 28.24 -22.77
N ILE A 301 7.07 28.30 -23.99
CA ILE A 301 7.74 27.15 -24.63
C ILE A 301 8.90 26.67 -23.75
N ALA A 302 9.74 27.59 -23.27
CA ALA A 302 10.84 27.23 -22.35
C ALA A 302 10.32 26.56 -21.07
N GLY A 303 9.24 27.08 -20.47
CA GLY A 303 8.62 26.47 -19.30
C GLY A 303 8.08 25.06 -19.57
N PHE A 304 7.44 24.85 -20.71
CA PHE A 304 6.96 23.52 -21.12
C PHE A 304 8.11 22.55 -21.40
N LEU A 305 9.19 23.04 -22.03
CA LEU A 305 10.38 22.24 -22.28
C LEU A 305 11.06 21.81 -20.96
N VAL A 306 11.15 22.71 -19.99
CA VAL A 306 11.64 22.37 -18.63
C VAL A 306 10.78 21.28 -17.99
N VAL A 307 9.46 21.39 -18.10
CA VAL A 307 8.53 20.35 -17.61
C VAL A 307 8.79 19.00 -18.28
N VAL A 308 8.91 18.97 -19.61
CA VAL A 308 9.20 17.75 -20.37
C VAL A 308 10.53 17.12 -19.96
N VAL A 309 11.58 17.94 -19.83
CA VAL A 309 12.91 17.46 -19.44
C VAL A 309 12.91 16.87 -18.04
N ILE A 310 12.26 17.52 -17.06
CA ILE A 310 12.17 17.01 -15.69
C ILE A 310 11.38 15.70 -15.66
N ALA A 311 10.25 15.63 -16.36
CA ALA A 311 9.45 14.42 -16.46
C ALA A 311 10.24 13.25 -17.10
N ALA A 312 10.93 13.51 -18.21
CA ALA A 312 11.75 12.51 -18.88
C ALA A 312 12.92 12.04 -18.00
N ALA A 313 13.61 12.97 -17.32
CA ALA A 313 14.69 12.65 -16.40
C ALA A 313 14.20 11.79 -15.22
N ALA A 314 13.03 12.09 -14.67
CA ALA A 314 12.45 11.30 -13.59
C ALA A 314 12.10 9.87 -14.03
N VAL A 315 11.50 9.70 -15.21
CA VAL A 315 11.22 8.37 -15.79
C VAL A 315 12.51 7.61 -16.04
N PHE A 316 13.54 8.28 -16.57
CA PHE A 316 14.84 7.68 -16.83
C PHE A 316 15.54 7.23 -15.55
N VAL A 317 15.59 8.09 -14.52
CA VAL A 317 16.19 7.76 -13.21
C VAL A 317 15.44 6.59 -12.57
N LEU A 318 14.11 6.60 -12.59
CA LEU A 318 13.30 5.47 -12.10
C LEU A 318 13.66 4.19 -12.84
N PHE A 319 13.80 4.25 -14.18
CA PHE A 319 14.10 3.09 -15.00
C PHE A 319 15.49 2.50 -14.71
N MET A 320 16.48 3.37 -14.56
CA MET A 320 17.85 2.98 -14.23
C MET A 320 17.96 2.44 -12.81
N ASP A 321 17.36 3.09 -11.82
CA ASP A 321 17.53 2.68 -10.42
C ASP A 321 16.68 1.45 -10.06
N LYS A 322 15.38 1.48 -10.39
CA LYS A 322 14.45 0.44 -9.95
C LYS A 322 14.60 -0.86 -10.74
N TRP A 323 14.90 -0.74 -12.04
CA TRP A 323 14.98 -1.88 -12.94
C TRP A 323 16.36 -2.07 -13.56
N GLY A 324 17.37 -1.31 -13.13
CA GLY A 324 18.75 -1.48 -13.63
C GLY A 324 18.88 -1.24 -15.13
N GLY A 325 17.98 -0.44 -15.73
CA GLY A 325 17.92 -0.23 -17.17
C GLY A 325 17.36 -1.43 -17.97
N SER A 326 16.76 -2.44 -17.31
CA SER A 326 16.26 -3.66 -17.95
C SER A 326 14.74 -3.69 -18.04
N PHE A 327 14.23 -3.80 -19.27
CA PHE A 327 12.81 -4.03 -19.52
C PHE A 327 12.32 -5.38 -18.97
N ASP A 328 13.15 -6.43 -18.99
CA ASP A 328 12.78 -7.73 -18.42
C ASP A 328 12.55 -7.66 -16.91
N LYS A 329 13.40 -6.91 -16.18
CA LYS A 329 13.20 -6.65 -14.75
C LYS A 329 11.94 -5.83 -14.49
N MET A 330 11.61 -4.90 -15.39
CA MET A 330 10.36 -4.13 -15.32
C MET A 330 9.14 -5.03 -15.53
N ILE A 331 9.16 -5.89 -16.56
CA ILE A 331 8.09 -6.87 -16.86
C ILE A 331 7.91 -7.83 -15.68
N THR A 332 9.00 -8.39 -15.16
CA THR A 332 9.00 -9.26 -13.97
C THR A 332 8.45 -8.55 -12.73
N TYR A 333 8.64 -7.24 -12.62
CA TYR A 333 8.10 -6.46 -11.52
C TYR A 333 6.58 -6.30 -11.63
N VAL A 334 6.06 -6.01 -12.83
CA VAL A 334 4.62 -5.80 -13.08
C VAL A 334 3.83 -7.09 -13.27
N SER A 335 4.49 -8.24 -13.40
CA SER A 335 3.85 -9.57 -13.42
C SER A 335 3.55 -10.13 -12.02
N LYS A 336 4.04 -9.48 -10.94
CA LYS A 336 3.79 -9.94 -9.57
C LYS A 336 2.31 -9.82 -9.19
N ALA A 337 1.78 -10.89 -8.60
CA ALA A 337 0.43 -10.93 -8.05
C ALA A 337 0.28 -9.99 -6.84
N GLY A 338 -0.96 -9.57 -6.59
CA GLY A 338 -1.36 -8.77 -5.44
C GLY A 338 -2.88 -8.71 -5.35
N GLY A 339 -3.41 -8.46 -4.16
CA GLY A 339 -4.87 -8.30 -3.98
C GLY A 339 -5.35 -7.01 -4.61
N MET A 340 -6.45 -7.04 -5.35
CA MET A 340 -7.11 -5.85 -5.90
C MET A 340 -8.55 -6.17 -6.23
N TYR A 341 -9.45 -5.19 -6.18
CA TYR A 341 -10.77 -5.33 -6.76
C TYR A 341 -10.67 -5.29 -8.30
N HIS A 342 -11.41 -6.15 -9.00
CA HIS A 342 -11.31 -6.33 -10.44
C HIS A 342 -12.68 -6.27 -11.12
N SER A 343 -12.80 -5.38 -12.10
CA SER A 343 -13.96 -5.30 -13.00
C SER A 343 -13.50 -4.63 -14.30
N VAL A 344 -13.40 -5.41 -15.37
CA VAL A 344 -12.73 -4.99 -16.62
C VAL A 344 -13.41 -3.76 -17.23
N TYR A 345 -14.73 -3.69 -17.25
CA TYR A 345 -15.45 -2.58 -17.88
C TYR A 345 -16.69 -2.10 -17.12
N ALA A 346 -17.24 -2.91 -16.21
CA ALA A 346 -18.55 -2.61 -15.62
C ALA A 346 -18.56 -1.27 -14.86
N ASP A 347 -17.44 -0.91 -14.23
CA ASP A 347 -17.35 0.36 -13.49
C ASP A 347 -17.22 1.57 -14.43
N LEU A 348 -16.61 1.41 -15.60
CA LEU A 348 -16.29 2.53 -16.49
C LEU A 348 -17.32 2.77 -17.59
N ILE A 349 -18.17 1.79 -17.89
CA ILE A 349 -19.13 1.84 -19.00
C ILE A 349 -20.07 3.04 -18.92
N TYR A 350 -20.44 3.44 -17.70
CA TYR A 350 -21.34 4.57 -17.46
C TYR A 350 -20.76 5.92 -17.87
N PHE A 351 -19.44 6.05 -18.00
CA PHE A 351 -18.80 7.29 -18.41
C PHE A 351 -18.70 7.44 -19.93
N ILE A 352 -18.95 6.38 -20.70
CA ILE A 352 -18.82 6.36 -22.16
C ILE A 352 -19.71 7.43 -22.84
N PRO A 353 -21.00 7.60 -22.50
CA PRO A 353 -21.82 8.65 -23.09
C PRO A 353 -21.26 10.06 -22.86
N ALA A 354 -20.80 10.35 -21.63
CA ALA A 354 -20.19 11.63 -21.30
C ALA A 354 -18.89 11.85 -22.10
N ALA A 355 -18.06 10.82 -22.25
CA ALA A 355 -16.83 10.89 -23.04
C ALA A 355 -17.11 11.25 -24.51
N PHE A 356 -18.08 10.59 -25.16
CA PHE A 356 -18.44 10.90 -26.55
C PHE A 356 -18.97 12.31 -26.73
N ILE A 357 -19.85 12.78 -25.82
CA ILE A 357 -20.37 14.15 -25.86
C ILE A 357 -19.23 15.16 -25.75
N VAL A 358 -18.32 14.96 -24.79
CA VAL A 358 -17.17 15.86 -24.60
C VAL A 358 -16.28 15.87 -25.84
N LEU A 359 -15.90 14.71 -26.38
CA LEU A 359 -15.02 14.60 -27.54
C LEU A 359 -15.64 15.24 -28.79
N PHE A 360 -16.92 14.98 -29.06
CA PHE A 360 -17.64 15.55 -30.20
C PHE A 360 -17.64 17.07 -30.17
N TYR A 361 -18.04 17.67 -29.03
CA TYR A 361 -18.10 19.13 -28.90
C TYR A 361 -16.74 19.79 -28.79
N LEU A 362 -15.73 19.09 -28.28
CA LEU A 362 -14.35 19.56 -28.25
C LEU A 362 -13.79 19.74 -29.67
N LEU A 363 -14.06 18.78 -30.56
CA LEU A 363 -13.67 18.83 -31.97
C LEU A 363 -14.46 19.90 -32.73
N LYS A 364 -15.77 20.00 -32.48
CA LYS A 364 -16.67 20.92 -33.18
C LYS A 364 -16.46 22.39 -32.80
N LYS A 365 -16.33 22.71 -31.51
CA LYS A 365 -16.43 24.11 -31.03
C LYS A 365 -15.14 24.70 -30.45
N LYS A 366 -14.08 23.91 -30.21
CA LYS A 366 -12.74 24.31 -29.68
C LYS A 366 -12.70 25.31 -28.49
N LYS A 367 -13.84 25.69 -27.90
CA LYS A 367 -13.98 26.63 -26.77
C LYS A 367 -13.86 25.97 -25.40
N TYR A 368 -14.06 24.66 -25.34
CA TYR A 368 -14.03 23.89 -24.10
C TYR A 368 -12.60 23.49 -23.72
N PRO A 369 -12.30 23.37 -22.41
CA PRO A 369 -10.98 22.97 -21.94
C PRO A 369 -10.48 21.66 -22.57
N ALA A 370 -9.24 21.64 -23.03
CA ALA A 370 -8.65 20.49 -23.72
C ALA A 370 -7.98 19.51 -22.76
N ALA A 371 -7.47 19.98 -21.61
CA ALA A 371 -6.58 19.19 -20.76
C ALA A 371 -7.20 17.86 -20.30
N ILE A 372 -8.40 17.90 -19.75
CA ILE A 372 -9.12 16.72 -19.23
C ILE A 372 -9.35 15.65 -20.31
N PRO A 373 -10.03 15.95 -21.44
CA PRO A 373 -10.32 14.91 -22.45
C PRO A 373 -9.05 14.36 -23.12
N VAL A 374 -8.00 15.18 -23.28
CA VAL A 374 -6.71 14.72 -23.82
C VAL A 374 -6.06 13.71 -22.88
N MET A 375 -5.99 14.04 -21.58
CA MET A 375 -5.42 13.14 -20.59
C MET A 375 -6.27 11.87 -20.44
N ALA A 376 -7.59 11.99 -20.41
CA ALA A 376 -8.50 10.86 -20.33
C ALA A 376 -8.33 9.90 -21.53
N LEU A 377 -8.28 10.43 -22.76
CA LEU A 377 -8.04 9.63 -23.96
C LEU A 377 -6.69 8.91 -23.90
N PHE A 378 -5.64 9.59 -23.46
CA PHE A 378 -4.33 8.97 -23.28
C PHE A 378 -4.37 7.81 -22.28
N MET A 379 -5.05 7.99 -21.13
CA MET A 379 -5.19 6.92 -20.12
C MET A 379 -5.96 5.72 -20.68
N VAL A 380 -7.01 5.94 -21.48
CA VAL A 380 -7.75 4.86 -22.14
C VAL A 380 -6.83 4.10 -23.12
N VAL A 381 -6.06 4.81 -23.95
CA VAL A 381 -5.09 4.18 -24.86
C VAL A 381 -4.05 3.36 -24.10
N CYS A 382 -3.48 3.91 -23.01
CA CYS A 382 -2.57 3.16 -22.14
C CYS A 382 -3.22 1.91 -21.56
N THR A 383 -4.49 1.99 -21.16
CA THR A 383 -5.24 0.85 -20.61
C THR A 383 -5.42 -0.25 -21.65
N CYS A 384 -5.72 0.10 -22.91
CA CYS A 384 -5.79 -0.85 -24.01
C CYS A 384 -4.43 -1.53 -24.26
N VAL A 385 -3.33 -0.77 -24.23
CA VAL A 385 -1.97 -1.35 -24.37
C VAL A 385 -1.64 -2.27 -23.19
N MET A 386 -1.95 -1.87 -21.96
CA MET A 386 -1.76 -2.68 -20.76
C MET A 386 -2.62 -3.95 -20.78
N TYR A 387 -3.81 -3.90 -21.37
CA TYR A 387 -4.64 -5.09 -21.60
C TYR A 387 -3.95 -6.08 -22.55
N GLY A 388 -3.27 -5.58 -23.58
CA GLY A 388 -2.36 -6.38 -24.42
C GLY A 388 -1.28 -7.09 -23.60
N PHE A 389 -0.64 -6.42 -22.64
CA PHE A 389 0.33 -7.08 -21.75
C PHE A 389 -0.31 -8.09 -20.79
N LEU A 390 -1.53 -7.82 -20.33
CA LEU A 390 -2.28 -8.72 -19.46
C LEU A 390 -2.60 -10.05 -20.15
N ILE A 391 -3.15 -10.01 -21.38
CA ILE A 391 -3.50 -11.24 -22.13
C ILE A 391 -2.29 -12.07 -22.54
N ASN A 392 -1.11 -11.44 -22.64
CA ASN A 392 0.17 -12.11 -22.90
C ASN A 392 0.89 -12.55 -21.61
N HIS A 393 0.23 -12.51 -20.45
CA HIS A 393 0.80 -12.86 -19.14
C HIS A 393 2.05 -12.05 -18.74
N MET A 394 2.27 -10.89 -19.34
CA MET A 394 3.40 -9.99 -19.05
C MET A 394 3.08 -9.00 -17.91
N MET A 395 1.83 -8.91 -17.49
CA MET A 395 1.35 -8.04 -16.43
C MET A 395 0.29 -8.77 -15.59
N SER A 396 0.30 -8.57 -14.28
CA SER A 396 -0.74 -9.12 -13.42
C SER A 396 -1.99 -8.23 -13.35
N PHE A 397 -3.12 -8.82 -12.98
CA PHE A 397 -4.34 -8.06 -12.68
C PHE A 397 -4.10 -6.94 -11.67
N TYR A 398 -3.25 -7.19 -10.67
CA TYR A 398 -2.87 -6.21 -9.65
C TYR A 398 -2.25 -4.93 -10.23
N TYR A 399 -1.42 -5.02 -11.27
CA TYR A 399 -0.84 -3.81 -11.89
C TYR A 399 -1.74 -3.23 -12.97
N TYR A 400 -2.51 -4.07 -13.66
CA TYR A 400 -3.48 -3.63 -14.67
C TYR A 400 -4.54 -2.69 -14.07
N PHE A 401 -5.19 -3.10 -12.98
CA PHE A 401 -6.31 -2.34 -12.41
C PHE A 401 -5.89 -1.07 -11.65
N LYS A 402 -4.59 -0.83 -11.40
CA LYS A 402 -4.13 0.43 -10.76
C LYS A 402 -4.48 1.67 -11.55
N ILE A 403 -4.48 1.60 -12.89
CA ILE A 403 -4.83 2.75 -13.73
C ILE A 403 -6.32 3.12 -13.62
N TYR A 404 -7.17 2.22 -13.11
CA TYR A 404 -8.61 2.48 -12.97
C TYR A 404 -8.90 3.59 -11.97
N TYR A 405 -8.03 3.81 -10.98
CA TYR A 405 -8.11 4.98 -10.09
C TYR A 405 -8.06 6.31 -10.87
N ASN A 406 -7.17 6.39 -11.88
CA ASN A 406 -7.08 7.56 -12.75
C ASN A 406 -8.28 7.65 -13.70
N LEU A 407 -8.67 6.53 -14.31
CA LEU A 407 -9.83 6.49 -15.23
C LEU A 407 -11.13 6.87 -14.51
N TRP A 408 -11.29 6.44 -13.26
CA TRP A 408 -12.42 6.76 -12.41
C TRP A 408 -12.53 8.27 -12.17
N LEU A 409 -11.42 8.93 -11.80
CA LEU A 409 -11.36 10.39 -11.71
C LEU A 409 -11.77 11.05 -13.03
N PHE A 410 -11.17 10.62 -14.15
CA PHE A 410 -11.47 11.21 -15.46
C PHE A 410 -12.92 10.99 -15.89
N GLY A 411 -13.52 9.83 -15.59
CA GLY A 411 -14.93 9.55 -15.86
C GLY A 411 -15.85 10.59 -15.22
N TRP A 412 -15.66 10.87 -13.93
CA TRP A 412 -16.41 11.89 -13.21
C TRP A 412 -16.17 13.31 -13.75
N LEU A 413 -14.92 13.65 -14.10
CA LEU A 413 -14.60 14.94 -14.71
C LEU A 413 -15.25 15.10 -16.10
N LEU A 414 -15.33 14.03 -16.89
CA LEU A 414 -16.02 14.01 -18.18
C LEU A 414 -17.53 14.19 -18.00
N CYS A 415 -18.16 13.60 -16.98
CA CYS A 415 -19.56 13.86 -16.64
C CYS A 415 -19.81 15.35 -16.33
N VAL A 416 -18.93 15.98 -15.56
CA VAL A 416 -19.01 17.43 -15.29
C VAL A 416 -18.86 18.26 -16.56
N MET A 417 -17.91 17.90 -17.43
CA MET A 417 -17.74 18.58 -18.72
C MET A 417 -18.95 18.38 -19.63
N ALA A 418 -19.52 17.19 -19.69
CA ALA A 418 -20.73 16.91 -20.45
C ALA A 418 -21.91 17.76 -19.95
N ALA A 419 -22.10 17.86 -18.63
CA ALA A 419 -23.09 18.74 -18.01
C ALA A 419 -22.88 20.21 -18.42
N ASP A 420 -21.63 20.69 -18.39
CA ASP A 420 -21.27 22.05 -18.78
C ASP A 420 -21.57 22.34 -20.25
N ILE A 421 -21.22 21.41 -21.13
CA ILE A 421 -21.43 21.49 -22.59
C ILE A 421 -22.93 21.48 -22.89
N LEU A 422 -23.68 20.51 -22.39
CA LEU A 422 -25.11 20.38 -22.69
C LEU A 422 -25.92 21.55 -22.12
N ALA A 423 -25.46 22.17 -21.03
CA ALA A 423 -26.03 23.42 -20.55
C ALA A 423 -25.84 24.58 -21.53
N ASP A 424 -24.66 24.71 -22.15
CA ASP A 424 -24.40 25.72 -23.19
C ASP A 424 -25.23 25.47 -24.45
N GLU A 425 -25.42 24.19 -24.80
CA GLU A 425 -26.16 23.79 -25.99
C GLU A 425 -27.68 23.72 -25.76
N LYS A 426 -28.15 24.02 -24.54
CA LYS A 426 -29.57 23.92 -24.12
C LYS A 426 -30.17 22.52 -24.31
N GLN A 427 -29.35 21.48 -24.17
CA GLN A 427 -29.72 20.06 -24.34
C GLN A 427 -29.74 19.30 -23.01
N LEU A 428 -30.11 19.96 -21.92
CA LEU A 428 -30.10 19.37 -20.58
C LEU A 428 -31.08 18.19 -20.42
N ALA A 429 -32.13 18.08 -21.23
CA ALA A 429 -33.05 16.95 -21.19
C ALA A 429 -32.32 15.61 -21.41
N GLY A 430 -31.40 15.54 -22.39
CA GLY A 430 -30.59 14.34 -22.63
C GLY A 430 -29.66 14.02 -21.46
N PHE A 431 -29.12 15.05 -20.80
CA PHE A 431 -28.31 14.88 -19.60
C PHE A 431 -29.12 14.31 -18.43
N TYR A 432 -30.32 14.84 -18.20
CA TYR A 432 -31.21 14.35 -17.15
C TYR A 432 -31.69 12.92 -17.40
N ALA A 433 -31.98 12.55 -18.65
CA ALA A 433 -32.33 11.17 -19.00
C ALA A 433 -31.17 10.21 -18.71
N TYR A 434 -29.94 10.59 -19.10
CA TYR A 434 -28.72 9.82 -18.82
C TYR A 434 -28.46 9.64 -17.32
N VAL A 435 -28.49 10.73 -16.53
CA VAL A 435 -28.29 10.66 -15.08
C VAL A 435 -29.45 9.94 -14.38
N GLY A 436 -30.68 10.13 -14.84
CA GLY A 436 -31.87 9.46 -14.32
C GLY A 436 -31.83 7.95 -14.51
N PHE A 437 -31.38 7.48 -15.69
CA PHE A 437 -31.17 6.05 -15.94
C PHE A 437 -30.17 5.44 -14.95
N ILE A 438 -29.01 6.09 -14.75
CA ILE A 438 -28.03 5.64 -13.75
C ILE A 438 -28.61 5.68 -12.34
N GLY A 439 -29.42 6.70 -12.02
CA GLY A 439 -30.10 6.81 -10.73
C GLY A 439 -31.06 5.65 -10.45
N ILE A 440 -31.79 5.18 -11.47
CA ILE A 440 -32.67 4.01 -11.35
C ILE A 440 -31.86 2.73 -11.13
N LEU A 441 -30.77 2.54 -11.88
CA LEU A 441 -29.87 1.40 -11.64
C LEU A 441 -29.29 1.42 -10.23
N ALA A 442 -28.87 2.60 -9.75
CA ALA A 442 -28.42 2.77 -8.38
C ALA A 442 -29.51 2.41 -7.36
N LEU A 443 -30.75 2.83 -7.60
CA LEU A 443 -31.87 2.47 -6.73
C LEU A 443 -32.06 0.95 -6.64
N PHE A 444 -32.08 0.24 -7.79
CA PHE A 444 -32.21 -1.23 -7.80
C PHE A 444 -31.05 -1.92 -7.07
N THR A 445 -29.82 -1.49 -7.33
CA THR A 445 -28.65 -2.05 -6.65
C THR A 445 -28.69 -1.81 -5.15
N PHE A 446 -28.91 -0.58 -4.68
CA PHE A 446 -28.82 -0.27 -3.24
C PHE A 446 -30.03 -0.69 -2.41
N THR A 447 -31.19 -0.93 -3.05
CA THR A 447 -32.37 -1.50 -2.36
C THR A 447 -32.33 -3.03 -2.30
N ASN A 448 -31.30 -3.63 -2.91
CA ASN A 448 -31.20 -5.08 -3.09
C ASN A 448 -32.45 -5.68 -3.76
N TYR A 449 -33.11 -4.90 -4.62
CA TYR A 449 -34.44 -5.22 -5.17
C TYR A 449 -34.46 -6.59 -5.85
N ASP A 450 -33.51 -6.86 -6.74
CA ASP A 450 -33.50 -8.12 -7.49
C ASP A 450 -33.17 -9.33 -6.60
N MET A 451 -32.38 -9.17 -5.53
CA MET A 451 -32.12 -10.26 -4.60
C MET A 451 -33.37 -10.56 -3.77
N ASN A 452 -34.10 -9.53 -3.34
CA ASN A 452 -35.40 -9.71 -2.70
C ASN A 452 -36.40 -10.40 -3.65
N MET A 453 -36.35 -10.09 -4.96
CA MET A 453 -37.18 -10.77 -5.97
C MET A 453 -36.75 -12.22 -6.20
N TRP A 454 -35.45 -12.51 -6.21
CA TRP A 454 -34.91 -13.88 -6.33
C TRP A 454 -35.23 -14.74 -5.11
N GLU A 455 -35.13 -14.17 -3.90
CA GLU A 455 -35.53 -14.84 -2.66
C GLU A 455 -37.04 -15.11 -2.61
N PHE A 456 -37.84 -14.23 -3.22
CA PHE A 456 -39.28 -14.42 -3.35
C PHE A 456 -39.63 -15.53 -4.35
N ASP A 457 -39.02 -15.51 -5.55
CA ASP A 457 -39.11 -16.62 -6.52
C ASP A 457 -37.84 -16.63 -7.41
N PRO A 458 -37.06 -17.72 -7.41
CA PRO A 458 -35.88 -17.86 -8.26
C PRO A 458 -36.16 -17.75 -9.77
N GLY A 459 -37.41 -17.87 -10.21
CA GLY A 459 -37.83 -17.66 -11.59
C GLY A 459 -37.88 -16.20 -12.04
N TYR A 460 -37.86 -15.23 -11.11
CA TYR A 460 -37.87 -13.81 -11.46
C TYR A 460 -36.51 -13.26 -11.90
N ASN A 461 -35.41 -13.78 -11.38
CA ASN A 461 -34.06 -13.31 -11.69
C ASN A 461 -33.01 -14.38 -11.37
N GLU A 462 -31.79 -14.26 -11.91
CA GLU A 462 -30.66 -15.05 -11.39
C GLU A 462 -30.09 -14.42 -10.11
N ALA A 463 -29.53 -15.26 -9.24
CA ALA A 463 -28.85 -14.78 -8.04
C ALA A 463 -27.68 -13.85 -8.41
N SER A 464 -27.54 -12.73 -7.70
CA SER A 464 -26.42 -11.79 -7.84
C SER A 464 -26.33 -10.96 -9.13
N VAL A 465 -27.36 -10.92 -9.98
CA VAL A 465 -27.42 -10.01 -11.15
C VAL A 465 -27.09 -8.54 -10.80
N PRO A 466 -27.58 -7.95 -9.67
CA PRO A 466 -27.29 -6.55 -9.30
C PRO A 466 -25.82 -6.23 -9.05
N LYS A 467 -25.05 -7.22 -8.57
CA LYS A 467 -23.62 -7.06 -8.28
C LYS A 467 -22.84 -6.69 -9.54
N HIS A 468 -23.40 -6.88 -10.73
CA HIS A 468 -22.76 -6.58 -12.00
C HIS A 468 -23.04 -5.17 -12.52
N PHE A 469 -24.13 -4.50 -12.10
CA PHE A 469 -24.42 -3.15 -12.59
C PHE A 469 -23.52 -2.09 -11.96
N LEU A 470 -23.41 -2.06 -10.63
CA LEU A 470 -22.59 -1.08 -9.90
C LEU A 470 -21.58 -1.80 -9.00
N ALA A 471 -20.77 -2.66 -9.60
CA ALA A 471 -19.93 -3.64 -8.92
C ALA A 471 -19.00 -3.04 -7.85
N ILE A 472 -18.28 -1.95 -8.15
CA ILE A 472 -17.39 -1.32 -7.16
C ILE A 472 -18.17 -0.75 -5.97
N TYR A 473 -19.35 -0.19 -6.22
CA TYR A 473 -20.19 0.35 -5.16
C TYR A 473 -20.77 -0.74 -4.28
N TRP A 474 -21.21 -1.86 -4.89
CA TRP A 474 -21.67 -3.03 -4.16
C TRP A 474 -20.54 -3.62 -3.30
N ASN A 475 -19.35 -3.82 -3.87
CA ASN A 475 -18.18 -4.30 -3.14
C ASN A 475 -17.84 -3.40 -1.94
N ASN A 476 -18.00 -2.08 -2.09
CA ASN A 476 -17.78 -1.13 -1.02
C ASN A 476 -18.88 -1.17 0.03
N LEU A 477 -20.13 -1.41 -0.36
CA LEU A 477 -21.22 -1.65 0.58
C LEU A 477 -20.94 -2.91 1.43
N ASP A 478 -20.60 -4.03 0.79
CA ASP A 478 -20.22 -5.27 1.48
C ASP A 478 -19.03 -5.04 2.43
N THR A 479 -18.04 -4.26 2.01
CA THR A 479 -16.88 -3.91 2.84
C THR A 479 -17.29 -3.05 4.03
N SER A 480 -18.20 -2.08 3.84
CA SER A 480 -18.68 -1.19 4.89
C SER A 480 -19.49 -1.92 5.97
N GLN A 481 -20.09 -3.07 5.64
CA GLN A 481 -20.87 -3.88 6.57
C GLN A 481 -20.01 -4.82 7.44
N LYS A 482 -18.70 -4.91 7.20
CA LYS A 482 -17.80 -5.73 8.01
C LYS A 482 -17.68 -5.21 9.44
N ASP A 483 -17.51 -6.14 10.38
CA ASP A 483 -17.10 -5.81 11.75
C ASP A 483 -15.60 -5.53 11.80
N TYR A 484 -15.24 -4.25 11.86
CA TYR A 484 -13.84 -3.82 11.97
C TYR A 484 -13.17 -4.25 13.29
N GLY A 485 -13.97 -4.62 14.30
CA GLY A 485 -13.50 -5.18 15.57
C GLY A 485 -12.64 -6.43 15.37
N GLU A 486 -13.03 -7.32 14.45
CA GLU A 486 -12.31 -8.56 14.12
C GLU A 486 -10.89 -8.33 13.57
N TYR A 487 -10.61 -7.12 13.10
CA TYR A 487 -9.31 -6.75 12.54
C TYR A 487 -8.44 -5.96 13.51
N THR A 488 -8.92 -5.72 14.72
CA THR A 488 -8.23 -4.91 15.71
C THR A 488 -7.08 -5.70 16.35
N ILE A 489 -5.88 -5.11 16.40
CA ILE A 489 -4.78 -5.67 17.20
C ILE A 489 -5.19 -5.70 18.67
N LEU A 490 -5.19 -6.90 19.26
CA LEU A 490 -5.64 -7.14 20.63
C LEU A 490 -4.84 -6.31 21.65
N PRO A 491 -5.47 -5.84 22.75
CA PRO A 491 -4.79 -5.07 23.79
C PRO A 491 -3.55 -5.78 24.36
N ASP A 492 -3.63 -7.09 24.60
CA ASP A 492 -2.53 -7.86 25.20
C ASP A 492 -1.34 -8.01 24.23
N LEU A 493 -1.61 -8.17 22.93
CA LEU A 493 -0.55 -8.11 21.91
C LEU A 493 0.06 -6.72 21.87
N MET A 494 -0.78 -5.68 21.85
CA MET A 494 -0.36 -4.28 21.79
C MET A 494 0.51 -3.90 23.00
N GLU A 495 0.23 -4.41 24.19
CA GLU A 495 1.04 -4.19 25.40
C GLU A 495 2.48 -4.66 25.21
N VAL A 496 2.68 -5.93 24.81
CA VAL A 496 4.02 -6.50 24.56
C VAL A 496 4.73 -5.78 23.41
N MET A 497 3.99 -5.43 22.34
CA MET A 497 4.54 -4.62 21.25
C MET A 497 4.99 -3.24 21.74
N SER A 498 4.24 -2.63 22.66
CA SER A 498 4.54 -1.32 23.25
C SER A 498 5.82 -1.37 24.08
N TYR A 499 5.93 -2.36 24.98
CA TYR A 499 7.15 -2.59 25.76
C TYR A 499 8.38 -2.73 24.86
N ALA A 500 8.26 -3.54 23.80
CA ALA A 500 9.36 -3.76 22.87
C ALA A 500 9.77 -2.49 22.11
N ALA A 501 8.80 -1.63 21.75
CA ALA A 501 9.06 -0.37 21.03
C ALA A 501 9.62 0.75 21.92
N GLU A 502 9.36 0.70 23.23
CA GLU A 502 9.73 1.75 24.19
C GLU A 502 11.01 1.40 24.97
N GLU A 503 11.13 0.17 25.45
CA GLU A 503 12.23 -0.26 26.34
C GLU A 503 13.36 -0.97 25.61
N LEU A 504 13.12 -1.47 24.39
CA LEU A 504 14.07 -2.27 23.62
C LEU A 504 14.37 -1.68 22.24
N ASP A 505 14.33 -0.35 22.07
CA ASP A 505 14.38 0.29 20.74
C ASP A 505 15.66 -0.03 19.94
N ASP A 506 16.80 -0.17 20.62
CA ASP A 506 18.10 -0.47 20.00
C ASP A 506 18.21 -1.93 19.49
N ASP A 507 17.34 -2.82 19.95
CA ASP A 507 17.36 -4.21 19.53
C ASP A 507 16.75 -4.39 18.13
N LYS A 508 17.18 -5.43 17.42
CA LYS A 508 16.47 -5.92 16.25
C LYS A 508 15.69 -7.18 16.63
N ILE A 509 14.37 -7.07 16.76
CA ILE A 509 13.52 -8.15 17.27
C ILE A 509 12.57 -8.63 16.15
N PRO A 510 12.79 -9.79 15.54
CA PRO A 510 11.83 -10.37 14.61
C PRO A 510 10.58 -10.87 15.32
N ALA A 511 9.41 -10.67 14.70
CA ALA A 511 8.19 -11.38 15.08
C ALA A 511 8.14 -12.76 14.41
N LEU A 512 7.97 -13.82 15.20
CA LEU A 512 7.76 -15.19 14.73
C LEU A 512 6.29 -15.56 14.89
N VAL A 513 5.45 -14.90 14.08
CA VAL A 513 3.99 -15.10 14.02
C VAL A 513 3.58 -15.39 12.59
N ALA A 514 2.49 -16.13 12.41
CA ALA A 514 1.89 -16.36 11.10
C ALA A 514 0.92 -15.25 10.67
N ASP A 515 0.27 -14.55 11.60
CA ASP A 515 -0.61 -13.43 11.25
C ASP A 515 0.19 -12.24 10.70
N ASP A 516 -0.08 -11.90 9.44
CA ASP A 516 0.62 -10.83 8.73
C ASP A 516 0.43 -9.46 9.35
N ARG A 517 -0.77 -9.17 9.85
CA ARG A 517 -1.06 -7.85 10.43
C ARG A 517 -0.18 -7.64 11.66
N THR A 518 -0.15 -8.61 12.57
CA THR A 518 0.67 -8.63 13.77
C THR A 518 2.15 -8.48 13.42
N PHE A 519 2.65 -9.28 12.46
CA PHE A 519 4.03 -9.18 11.99
C PHE A 519 4.39 -7.78 11.48
N TYR A 520 3.61 -7.24 10.55
CA TYR A 520 3.93 -5.98 9.88
C TYR A 520 3.73 -4.77 10.81
N TRP A 521 2.72 -4.79 11.70
CA TRP A 521 2.52 -3.71 12.68
C TRP A 521 3.63 -3.68 13.72
N PHE A 522 4.11 -4.85 14.17
CA PHE A 522 5.25 -4.92 15.08
C PHE A 522 6.53 -4.35 14.44
N ASP A 523 6.83 -4.74 13.20
CA ASP A 523 7.95 -4.17 12.44
C ASP A 523 7.80 -2.64 12.28
N GLY A 524 6.57 -2.19 11.99
CA GLY A 524 6.24 -0.78 11.83
C GLY A 524 6.48 0.07 13.08
N MET A 525 6.05 -0.38 14.26
CA MET A 525 6.26 0.34 15.53
C MET A 525 7.74 0.52 15.87
N ARG A 526 8.58 -0.40 15.38
CA ARG A 526 10.02 -0.41 15.62
C ARG A 526 10.84 0.19 14.49
N ALA A 527 10.22 0.69 13.41
CA ALA A 527 10.91 1.21 12.22
C ALA A 527 11.94 0.21 11.63
N GLN A 528 11.62 -1.08 11.61
CA GLN A 528 12.55 -2.14 11.24
C GLN A 528 12.08 -2.95 10.03
N ASN A 529 12.96 -3.82 9.53
CA ASN A 529 12.61 -4.79 8.50
C ASN A 529 13.18 -6.16 8.85
N THR A 530 12.29 -7.04 9.30
CA THR A 530 12.59 -8.40 9.74
C THR A 530 11.96 -9.45 8.83
N ARG A 531 11.44 -9.06 7.66
CA ARG A 531 10.75 -9.95 6.69
C ARG A 531 11.55 -11.20 6.30
N LYS A 532 12.89 -11.16 6.36
CA LYS A 532 13.75 -12.32 6.11
C LYS A 532 13.62 -13.44 7.16
N TYR A 533 13.01 -13.18 8.31
CA TYR A 533 12.77 -14.13 9.39
C TYR A 533 11.31 -14.60 9.46
N LYS A 534 10.46 -14.18 8.53
CA LYS A 534 9.05 -14.53 8.49
C LYS A 534 8.84 -16.04 8.20
N PRO A 535 7.97 -16.75 8.92
CA PRO A 535 7.82 -18.21 8.84
C PRO A 535 7.04 -18.77 7.63
N TYR A 536 6.51 -17.93 6.73
CA TYR A 536 5.58 -18.33 5.65
C TYR A 536 5.99 -19.55 4.81
N ASN A 537 7.26 -19.64 4.40
CA ASN A 537 7.80 -20.71 3.55
C ASN A 537 9.16 -21.20 4.06
N ARG A 538 9.43 -20.99 5.35
CA ARG A 538 10.73 -21.25 5.94
C ARG A 538 10.57 -21.98 7.23
N GLU A 539 11.31 -23.06 7.32
CA GLU A 539 11.32 -23.92 8.49
C GLU A 539 12.02 -23.21 9.62
N LEU A 540 11.53 -23.39 10.85
CA LEU A 540 12.01 -22.66 12.02
C LEU A 540 13.54 -22.74 12.12
N MET A 541 14.10 -23.92 11.88
CA MET A 541 15.54 -24.16 11.80
C MET A 541 16.33 -23.17 10.94
N ASP A 542 15.84 -22.91 9.73
CA ASP A 542 16.52 -22.02 8.82
C ASP A 542 16.41 -20.56 9.25
N ILE A 543 15.35 -20.23 9.98
CA ILE A 543 15.17 -18.92 10.60
C ILE A 543 16.15 -18.77 11.77
N LEU A 544 16.25 -19.76 12.66
CA LEU A 544 17.17 -19.76 13.81
C LEU A 544 18.63 -19.65 13.39
N VAL A 545 19.06 -20.42 12.37
CA VAL A 545 20.43 -20.31 11.82
C VAL A 545 20.70 -18.91 11.25
N LYS A 546 19.70 -18.32 10.59
CA LYS A 546 19.82 -16.94 10.09
C LYS A 546 19.86 -15.94 11.24
N MET A 547 19.11 -16.17 12.32
CA MET A 547 19.13 -15.31 13.50
C MET A 547 20.51 -15.31 14.16
N ASP A 548 21.09 -16.48 14.40
CA ASP A 548 22.46 -16.64 14.91
C ASP A 548 23.47 -15.90 14.03
N LYS A 549 23.43 -16.11 12.70
CA LYS A 549 24.35 -15.46 11.76
C LYS A 549 24.24 -13.93 11.78
N ASN A 550 23.09 -13.38 12.14
CA ASN A 550 22.84 -11.94 12.15
C ASN A 550 22.83 -11.34 13.57
N GLY A 551 23.24 -12.09 14.60
CA GLY A 551 23.31 -11.60 15.98
C GLY A 551 21.95 -11.19 16.56
N ILE A 552 20.86 -11.83 16.12
CA ILE A 552 19.54 -11.60 16.72
C ILE A 552 19.53 -12.28 18.08
N THR A 553 19.15 -11.57 19.14
CA THR A 553 19.16 -12.09 20.52
C THR A 553 17.78 -12.17 21.16
N LYS A 554 16.77 -11.54 20.54
CA LYS A 554 15.39 -11.52 21.04
C LYS A 554 14.40 -11.77 19.90
N ILE A 555 13.25 -12.35 20.23
CA ILE A 555 12.11 -12.55 19.33
C ILE A 555 10.81 -12.12 20.00
N PHE A 556 9.84 -11.73 19.18
CA PHE A 556 8.45 -11.58 19.59
C PHE A 556 7.64 -12.80 19.15
N VAL A 557 6.81 -13.31 20.05
CA VAL A 557 5.89 -14.42 19.79
C VAL A 557 4.50 -14.12 20.35
N ASP A 558 3.47 -14.56 19.64
CA ASP A 558 2.10 -14.68 20.13
C ASP A 558 1.89 -16.14 20.56
N LYS A 559 1.55 -16.37 21.84
CA LYS A 559 1.43 -17.70 22.44
C LYS A 559 0.29 -18.50 21.82
N GLU A 560 -0.73 -17.85 21.27
CA GLU A 560 -1.84 -18.53 20.58
C GLU A 560 -1.64 -18.62 19.06
N ASP A 561 -0.60 -18.00 18.50
CA ASP A 561 -0.31 -18.14 17.08
C ASP A 561 0.15 -19.57 16.77
N LYS A 562 -0.28 -20.09 15.63
CA LYS A 562 0.03 -21.46 15.19
C LYS A 562 1.52 -21.76 15.16
N ILE A 563 2.39 -20.77 14.91
CA ILE A 563 3.85 -20.96 14.92
C ILE A 563 4.34 -21.24 16.34
N TYR A 564 3.81 -20.54 17.34
CA TYR A 564 4.18 -20.79 18.74
C TYR A 564 3.70 -22.17 19.17
N GLN A 565 2.41 -22.45 18.97
CA GLN A 565 1.78 -23.74 19.33
C GLN A 565 2.51 -24.93 18.70
N GLN A 566 2.89 -24.81 17.43
CA GLN A 566 3.60 -25.88 16.71
C GLN A 566 5.02 -26.13 17.24
N TYR A 567 5.67 -25.14 17.84
CA TYR A 567 7.06 -25.21 18.32
C TYR A 567 7.17 -24.88 19.82
N GLU A 568 6.12 -25.13 20.58
CA GLU A 568 6.02 -24.78 22.01
C GLU A 568 7.15 -25.43 22.82
N ASN A 569 7.47 -26.69 22.53
CA ASN A 569 8.59 -27.43 23.13
C ASN A 569 9.94 -26.73 22.95
N TYR A 570 10.12 -25.95 21.88
CA TYR A 570 11.32 -25.14 21.68
C TYR A 570 11.21 -23.78 22.38
N PHE A 571 10.09 -23.09 22.25
CA PHE A 571 9.94 -21.76 22.84
C PHE A 571 9.92 -21.78 24.37
N SER A 572 9.48 -22.88 24.99
CA SER A 572 9.55 -23.11 26.45
C SER A 572 10.99 -23.18 27.00
N LEU A 573 11.99 -23.46 26.15
CA LEU A 573 13.41 -23.40 26.53
C LEU A 573 13.94 -21.96 26.62
N CYS A 574 13.20 -20.99 26.09
CA CYS A 574 13.61 -19.59 26.07
C CYS A 574 13.25 -18.89 27.38
N LYS A 575 13.99 -17.82 27.70
CA LYS A 575 13.69 -16.95 28.83
C LYS A 575 12.82 -15.77 28.39
N ALA A 576 11.73 -15.50 29.10
CA ALA A 576 10.96 -14.28 28.88
C ALA A 576 11.75 -13.04 29.37
N VAL A 577 11.89 -12.06 28.48
CA VAL A 577 12.36 -10.70 28.80
C VAL A 577 11.19 -9.87 29.31
N TYR A 578 10.04 -10.04 28.67
CA TYR A 578 8.75 -9.47 29.06
C TYR A 578 7.65 -10.38 28.50
N GLU A 579 6.62 -10.63 29.29
CA GLU A 579 5.50 -11.46 28.86
C GLU A 579 4.20 -11.06 29.56
N ASN A 580 3.09 -11.34 28.89
CA ASN A 580 1.76 -11.41 29.49
C ASN A 580 1.11 -12.74 29.10
N GLU A 581 -0.19 -12.87 29.34
CA GLU A 581 -0.93 -14.11 29.05
C GLU A 581 -0.93 -14.46 27.56
N ARG A 582 -0.95 -13.46 26.67
CA ARG A 582 -1.10 -13.65 25.23
C ARG A 582 0.22 -13.71 24.46
N ALA A 583 1.23 -12.94 24.86
CA ALA A 583 2.45 -12.77 24.07
C ALA A 583 3.70 -12.57 24.93
N ALA A 584 4.87 -12.75 24.29
CA ALA A 584 6.15 -12.59 24.97
C ALA A 584 7.25 -12.06 24.04
N ILE A 585 8.19 -11.32 24.64
CA ILE A 585 9.53 -11.11 24.10
C ILE A 585 10.44 -12.16 24.73
N LEU A 586 10.94 -13.08 23.91
CA LEU A 586 11.80 -14.18 24.35
C LEU A 586 13.25 -13.92 23.98
N THR A 587 14.16 -14.38 24.83
CA THR A 587 15.59 -14.47 24.54
C THR A 587 16.08 -15.87 24.82
N PHE A 588 17.04 -16.35 24.04
CA PHE A 588 17.62 -17.66 24.29
C PHE A 588 18.62 -17.57 25.45
N PRO A 589 18.60 -18.51 26.43
CA PRO A 589 19.51 -18.45 27.58
C PRO A 589 20.99 -18.68 27.20
N GLY A 590 21.26 -19.32 26.06
CA GLY A 590 22.61 -19.55 25.53
C GLY A 590 23.05 -18.56 24.44
N GLU A 591 24.29 -18.69 23.98
CA GLU A 591 24.89 -17.85 22.94
C GLU A 591 24.33 -18.08 21.51
N SER A 592 23.52 -19.12 21.31
CA SER A 592 23.02 -19.50 19.98
C SER A 592 21.67 -20.18 20.06
N TRP A 593 20.75 -19.73 19.21
CA TRP A 593 19.42 -20.31 19.01
C TRP A 593 19.47 -21.77 18.56
N CYS A 594 20.57 -22.21 17.96
CA CYS A 594 20.75 -23.59 17.48
C CYS A 594 21.46 -24.50 18.49
N LYS A 595 22.04 -23.98 19.58
CA LYS A 595 22.80 -24.78 20.56
C LYS A 595 21.94 -25.12 21.77
N ILE A 596 20.90 -25.91 21.54
CA ILE A 596 19.85 -26.13 22.55
C ILE A 596 20.12 -27.27 23.52
N LEU A 597 20.94 -28.25 23.12
CA LEU A 597 21.10 -29.51 23.87
C LEU A 597 21.38 -29.33 25.38
N PRO A 598 22.21 -28.37 25.84
CA PRO A 598 22.45 -28.16 27.28
C PRO A 598 21.20 -27.76 28.08
N TYR A 599 20.15 -27.29 27.42
CA TYR A 599 18.92 -26.78 28.03
C TYR A 599 17.76 -27.78 27.93
N VAL A 600 17.93 -28.87 27.18
CA VAL A 600 16.92 -29.92 27.08
C VAL A 600 17.16 -30.94 28.20
N ASN A 601 16.30 -30.93 29.22
CA ASN A 601 16.40 -31.85 30.34
C ASN A 601 16.07 -33.28 29.91
N GLY A 602 16.98 -34.22 30.20
CA GLY A 602 16.76 -35.65 29.95
C GLY A 602 16.65 -36.04 28.48
N TYR A 603 17.38 -35.35 27.58
CA TYR A 603 17.37 -35.70 26.16
C TYR A 603 17.91 -37.13 25.94
N ASP A 604 17.18 -37.90 25.13
CA ASP A 604 17.42 -39.32 24.87
C ASP A 604 18.87 -39.59 24.38
N GLU A 605 19.62 -40.37 25.16
CA GLU A 605 21.01 -40.73 24.85
C GLU A 605 21.13 -41.65 23.62
N GLY A 606 20.15 -42.52 23.39
CA GLY A 606 20.10 -43.38 22.21
C GLY A 606 19.90 -42.56 20.93
N LYS A 607 19.09 -41.49 20.95
CA LYS A 607 19.04 -40.52 19.83
C LYS A 607 20.41 -39.88 19.58
N LEU A 608 21.11 -39.47 20.64
CA LEU A 608 22.46 -38.87 20.49
C LEU A 608 23.48 -39.85 19.92
N GLU A 609 23.37 -41.13 20.26
CA GLU A 609 24.21 -42.19 19.71
C GLU A 609 23.98 -42.38 18.21
N LEU A 610 22.72 -42.45 17.76
CA LEU A 610 22.36 -42.47 16.33
C LEU A 610 23.02 -41.30 15.59
N TYR A 611 22.93 -40.10 16.14
CA TYR A 611 23.46 -38.90 15.49
C TYR A 611 25.00 -38.89 15.45
N LYS A 612 25.65 -39.42 16.51
CA LYS A 612 27.10 -39.62 16.53
C LYS A 612 27.52 -40.64 15.47
N TYR A 613 26.76 -41.71 15.28
CA TYR A 613 27.01 -42.71 14.24
C TYR A 613 26.99 -42.07 12.85
N VAL A 614 25.93 -41.34 12.50
CA VAL A 614 25.82 -40.62 11.22
C VAL A 614 27.05 -39.72 11.00
N LYS A 615 27.40 -38.92 12.00
CA LYS A 615 28.53 -37.99 11.90
C LYS A 615 29.88 -38.71 11.69
N LYS A 616 30.09 -39.85 12.33
CA LYS A 616 31.37 -40.57 12.33
C LYS A 616 31.53 -41.46 11.10
N HIS A 617 30.48 -42.19 10.75
CA HIS A 617 30.52 -43.27 9.76
C HIS A 617 29.92 -42.87 8.39
N LEU A 618 29.00 -41.90 8.36
CA LEU A 618 28.28 -41.48 7.15
C LEU A 618 28.55 -40.00 6.79
N LYS A 619 29.74 -39.48 7.11
CA LYS A 619 30.09 -38.06 6.92
C LYS A 619 30.09 -37.57 5.46
N ASN A 620 30.31 -38.47 4.51
CA ASN A 620 30.35 -38.17 3.07
C ASN A 620 28.99 -38.43 2.40
N GLU A 621 28.02 -38.96 3.15
CA GLU A 621 26.69 -39.31 2.66
C GLU A 621 25.67 -38.29 3.17
N ARG A 622 24.63 -38.03 2.39
CA ARG A 622 23.48 -37.23 2.83
C ARG A 622 22.45 -38.15 3.49
N VAL A 623 22.30 -38.00 4.79
CA VAL A 623 21.43 -38.75 5.69
C VAL A 623 20.46 -37.76 6.35
N PRO A 624 19.26 -37.54 5.82
CA PRO A 624 18.26 -36.74 6.51
C PRO A 624 17.66 -37.49 7.70
N LEU A 625 17.30 -36.73 8.75
CA LEU A 625 16.37 -37.20 9.77
C LEU A 625 14.96 -37.16 9.18
N MET A 626 14.26 -38.28 9.29
CA MET A 626 12.88 -38.46 8.85
C MET A 626 12.03 -38.60 10.11
N ALA A 627 11.43 -37.49 10.50
CA ALA A 627 10.63 -37.34 11.70
C ALA A 627 9.47 -36.39 11.42
N ALA A 628 8.43 -36.43 12.24
CA ALA A 628 7.26 -35.59 12.09
C ALA A 628 7.53 -34.14 12.54
N LYS A 629 6.59 -33.24 12.23
CA LYS A 629 6.79 -31.80 12.34
C LYS A 629 6.95 -31.33 13.79
N GLU A 630 6.28 -32.03 14.71
CA GLU A 630 6.33 -31.88 16.16
C GLU A 630 7.71 -32.22 16.77
N SER A 631 8.53 -33.02 16.07
CA SER A 631 9.88 -33.41 16.51
C SER A 631 10.93 -32.34 16.20
N CYS A 632 10.57 -31.06 16.35
CA CYS A 632 11.42 -29.92 15.99
C CYS A 632 12.74 -29.90 16.76
N LEU A 633 12.74 -30.30 18.03
CA LEU A 633 13.95 -30.39 18.87
C LEU A 633 14.95 -31.39 18.30
N ASP A 634 14.45 -32.54 17.81
CA ASP A 634 15.27 -33.58 17.20
C ASP A 634 15.92 -33.06 15.91
N PHE A 635 15.19 -32.29 15.08
CA PHE A 635 15.78 -31.63 13.92
C PHE A 635 16.87 -30.61 14.28
N ILE A 636 16.67 -29.81 15.34
CA ILE A 636 17.67 -28.84 15.81
C ILE A 636 18.95 -29.59 16.22
N ILE A 637 18.81 -30.59 17.09
CA ILE A 637 19.93 -31.31 17.68
C ILE A 637 20.63 -32.18 16.62
N TYR A 638 19.88 -32.85 15.75
CA TYR A 638 20.41 -33.61 14.62
C TYR A 638 21.32 -32.75 13.77
N ARG A 639 20.82 -31.61 13.28
CA ARG A 639 21.60 -30.68 12.46
C ARG A 639 22.81 -30.13 13.22
N GLN A 640 22.66 -29.83 14.51
CA GLN A 640 23.77 -29.35 15.35
C GLN A 640 24.91 -30.39 15.41
N LYS A 641 24.57 -31.67 15.59
CA LYS A 641 25.52 -32.77 15.77
C LYS A 641 26.14 -33.23 14.46
N THR A 642 25.32 -33.49 13.44
CA THR A 642 25.71 -34.11 12.18
C THR A 642 26.16 -33.12 11.12
N LYS A 643 25.79 -31.83 11.25
CA LYS A 643 25.93 -30.78 10.22
C LYS A 643 25.15 -31.04 8.94
N GLN A 644 24.27 -32.04 8.94
CA GLN A 644 23.45 -32.40 7.79
C GLN A 644 22.19 -31.55 7.69
N LYS A 645 21.73 -31.32 6.45
CA LYS A 645 20.54 -30.51 6.16
C LYS A 645 19.41 -31.42 5.65
N SER A 646 18.26 -31.35 6.33
CA SER A 646 17.09 -32.20 6.04
C SER A 646 15.90 -31.44 5.44
N THR A 647 16.02 -30.14 5.18
CA THR A 647 14.85 -29.30 4.85
C THR A 647 14.11 -29.72 3.59
N ASP A 648 14.86 -30.20 2.59
CA ASP A 648 14.30 -30.60 1.30
C ASP A 648 13.71 -32.03 1.39
N CYS A 649 13.82 -32.69 2.55
CA CYS A 649 13.37 -34.05 2.84
C CYS A 649 12.28 -34.08 3.94
N TYR A 650 11.83 -32.91 4.43
CA TYR A 650 10.87 -32.86 5.53
C TYR A 650 9.56 -33.57 5.18
N THR A 651 9.16 -34.47 6.06
CA THR A 651 8.09 -35.45 5.84
C THR A 651 6.75 -34.79 5.59
N TRP A 652 6.42 -33.73 6.32
CA TRP A 652 5.16 -32.98 6.21
C TRP A 652 4.98 -32.19 4.92
N ASN A 653 6.00 -32.10 4.06
CA ASN A 653 5.89 -31.44 2.76
C ASN A 653 5.40 -32.40 1.66
N PHE A 654 5.27 -33.69 1.97
CA PHE A 654 5.00 -34.73 0.99
C PHE A 654 4.04 -35.75 1.58
N ASN A 655 3.24 -36.41 0.73
CA ASN A 655 2.69 -37.69 1.15
C ASN A 655 3.81 -38.77 1.16
N PRO A 656 3.60 -39.94 1.81
CA PRO A 656 4.66 -40.93 1.97
C PRO A 656 5.30 -41.41 0.66
N LYS A 657 4.54 -41.51 -0.44
CA LYS A 657 5.09 -41.88 -1.76
C LYS A 657 5.93 -40.76 -2.36
N GLU A 658 5.39 -39.54 -2.38
CA GLU A 658 6.10 -38.35 -2.88
C GLU A 658 7.40 -38.11 -2.10
N ASN A 659 7.41 -38.42 -0.80
CA ASN A 659 8.61 -38.29 0.01
C ASN A 659 9.72 -39.22 -0.50
N LEU A 660 9.41 -40.49 -0.74
CA LEU A 660 10.35 -41.47 -1.28
C LEU A 660 10.82 -41.10 -2.69
N ASP A 661 9.90 -40.66 -3.56
CA ASP A 661 10.23 -40.16 -4.89
C ASP A 661 11.21 -38.96 -4.81
N ASN A 662 10.98 -38.04 -3.87
CA ASN A 662 11.85 -36.90 -3.63
C ASN A 662 13.22 -37.32 -3.06
N LEU A 663 13.28 -38.29 -2.14
CA LEU A 663 14.54 -38.85 -1.66
C LEU A 663 15.36 -39.44 -2.81
N ASN A 664 14.71 -40.16 -3.73
CA ASN A 664 15.35 -40.73 -4.91
C ASN A 664 15.86 -39.68 -5.89
N GLN A 665 15.07 -38.64 -6.17
CA GLN A 665 15.49 -37.51 -7.01
C GLN A 665 16.69 -36.77 -6.43
N LEU A 666 16.77 -36.67 -5.11
CA LEU A 666 17.89 -36.06 -4.38
C LEU A 666 19.10 -37.00 -4.23
N GLY A 667 19.01 -38.25 -4.71
CA GLY A 667 20.07 -39.26 -4.59
C GLY A 667 20.36 -39.69 -3.16
N ILE A 668 19.37 -39.58 -2.26
CA ILE A 668 19.51 -39.99 -0.86
C ILE A 668 19.51 -41.51 -0.78
N LYS A 669 20.55 -42.07 -0.15
CA LYS A 669 20.69 -43.53 0.04
C LYS A 669 20.44 -43.99 1.46
N TYR A 670 20.54 -43.07 2.43
CA TYR A 670 20.44 -43.37 3.85
C TYR A 670 19.46 -42.41 4.51
N ILE A 671 18.66 -42.88 5.44
CA ILE A 671 17.80 -42.02 6.27
C ILE A 671 17.88 -42.43 7.74
N THR A 672 17.71 -41.47 8.65
CA THR A 672 17.58 -41.72 10.09
C THR A 672 16.12 -41.63 10.49
N VAL A 673 15.59 -42.61 11.21
CA VAL A 673 14.21 -42.65 11.72
C VAL A 673 14.22 -42.91 13.22
N LEU A 674 13.20 -42.42 13.93
CA LEU A 674 13.08 -42.53 15.39
C LEU A 674 11.85 -43.36 15.75
N TYR A 675 11.99 -44.35 16.63
CA TYR A 675 10.87 -45.26 16.95
C TYR A 675 9.71 -44.59 17.68
N GLY A 676 10.02 -43.60 18.52
CA GLY A 676 9.01 -42.80 19.21
C GLY A 676 8.31 -41.75 18.35
N ASP A 677 8.67 -41.60 17.07
CA ASP A 677 8.12 -40.58 16.18
C ASP A 677 6.97 -41.11 15.33
N SER A 678 5.94 -40.29 15.13
CA SER A 678 4.73 -40.65 14.38
C SER A 678 5.03 -41.03 12.93
N TYR A 679 6.02 -40.41 12.28
CA TYR A 679 6.43 -40.77 10.92
C TYR A 679 6.89 -42.22 10.83
N TYR A 680 7.66 -42.69 11.82
CA TYR A 680 8.08 -44.09 11.85
C TYR A 680 6.90 -45.02 12.08
N GLN A 681 6.05 -44.71 13.06
CA GLN A 681 4.90 -45.54 13.42
C GLN A 681 3.93 -45.73 12.25
N GLU A 682 3.66 -44.68 11.49
CA GLU A 682 2.78 -44.72 10.31
C GLU A 682 3.38 -45.53 9.15
N ASN A 683 4.72 -45.56 9.03
CA ASN A 683 5.43 -46.18 7.91
C ASN A 683 6.23 -47.43 8.34
N GLN A 684 5.92 -47.97 9.53
CA GLN A 684 6.74 -48.97 10.21
C GLN A 684 6.99 -50.18 9.31
N TYR A 685 5.93 -50.76 8.74
CA TYR A 685 6.02 -51.94 7.88
C TYR A 685 6.99 -51.75 6.71
N TYR A 686 6.98 -50.58 6.06
CA TYR A 686 7.89 -50.27 4.97
C TYR A 686 9.33 -50.05 5.46
N LEU A 687 9.51 -49.28 6.55
CA LEU A 687 10.82 -48.93 7.11
C LEU A 687 11.53 -50.14 7.75
N ASP A 688 10.77 -51.12 8.25
CA ASP A 688 11.27 -52.39 8.80
C ASP A 688 11.73 -53.36 7.71
N GLY A 689 11.20 -53.24 6.49
CA GLY A 689 11.65 -54.01 5.33
C GLY A 689 12.97 -53.53 4.69
N GLN A 690 13.56 -52.42 5.16
CA GLN A 690 14.79 -51.85 4.59
C GLN A 690 16.07 -52.39 5.25
N GLU A 691 17.21 -52.27 4.55
CA GLU A 691 18.53 -52.63 5.09
C GLU A 691 18.88 -51.72 6.27
N THR A 692 19.05 -52.29 7.47
CA THR A 692 19.42 -51.54 8.67
C THR A 692 20.94 -51.46 8.80
N VAL A 693 21.47 -50.24 8.86
CA VAL A 693 22.92 -49.95 8.93
C VAL A 693 23.40 -49.84 10.38
N PHE A 694 22.55 -49.27 11.23
CA PHE A 694 22.78 -49.10 12.65
C PHE A 694 21.44 -48.90 13.36
N GLU A 695 21.27 -49.49 14.53
CA GLU A 695 20.03 -49.49 15.30
C GLU A 695 20.35 -49.51 16.79
N ASN A 696 19.52 -48.81 17.56
CA ASN A 696 19.50 -48.89 19.01
C ASN A 696 18.05 -48.71 19.52
N GLU A 697 17.89 -48.56 20.83
CA GLU A 697 16.57 -48.47 21.48
C GLU A 697 15.71 -47.27 21.04
N SER A 698 16.31 -46.21 20.50
CA SER A 698 15.59 -44.97 20.14
C SER A 698 15.23 -44.88 18.66
N GLY A 699 15.82 -45.72 17.80
CA GLY A 699 15.60 -45.69 16.35
C GLY A 699 16.69 -46.37 15.55
N LYS A 700 16.68 -46.12 14.23
CA LYS A 700 17.61 -46.76 13.30
C LYS A 700 17.99 -45.88 12.11
N ILE A 701 19.11 -46.23 11.50
CA ILE A 701 19.59 -45.70 10.24
C ILE A 701 19.42 -46.80 9.20
N ILE A 702 18.61 -46.52 8.18
CA ILE A 702 18.34 -47.47 7.11
C ILE A 702 18.95 -46.99 5.81
N LYS A 703 19.26 -47.96 4.94
CA LYS A 703 19.75 -47.76 3.59
C LYS A 703 18.72 -48.29 2.60
N CYS A 704 18.55 -47.60 1.48
CA CYS A 704 17.66 -48.07 0.42
C CYS A 704 18.11 -49.44 -0.12
N ALA A 705 17.17 -50.34 -0.35
CA ALA A 705 17.45 -51.62 -0.99
C ALA A 705 17.87 -51.39 -2.47
N GLY A 706 19.15 -51.63 -2.79
CA GLY A 706 19.70 -51.39 -4.13
C GLY A 706 20.15 -49.93 -4.36
N ASP A 707 19.77 -49.34 -5.50
CA ASP A 707 20.21 -48.00 -5.92
C ASP A 707 19.25 -46.85 -5.52
N SER A 708 18.02 -47.17 -5.06
CA SER A 708 16.98 -46.19 -4.71
C SER A 708 15.91 -46.79 -3.78
N PHE A 709 15.14 -45.96 -3.06
CA PHE A 709 14.01 -46.38 -2.23
C PHE A 709 12.83 -46.85 -3.10
N SER A 710 12.22 -47.99 -2.75
CA SER A 710 11.03 -48.49 -3.48
C SER A 710 9.82 -47.58 -3.25
N THR A 711 9.15 -47.18 -4.32
CA THR A 711 7.93 -46.34 -4.23
C THR A 711 6.63 -47.16 -4.33
N GLU A 712 6.76 -48.48 -4.45
CA GLU A 712 5.67 -49.45 -4.31
C GLU A 712 5.55 -49.87 -2.83
N TYR A 713 4.51 -49.37 -2.15
CA TYR A 713 4.07 -49.89 -0.85
C TYR A 713 3.38 -51.23 -1.10
N LYS A 714 4.09 -52.37 -0.95
CA LYS A 714 3.50 -53.71 -1.08
C LYS A 714 3.17 -54.32 0.26
#